data_AF-A0A8C1Y4P0-F1
#
_entry.id   AF-A0A8C1Y4P0-F1
#
_cell.length_a   1.000
_cell.length_b   1.000
_cell.length_c   1.000
_cell.angle_alpha   90.00
_cell.angle_beta   90.00
_cell.angle_gamma   90.00
#
_symmetry.space_group_name_H-M   'P 1'
#
loop_
_entity.id
_entity.type
_entity.pdbx_description
1 polymer ?
#
loop_
_entity_poly.entity_id
_entity_poly.type
_entity_poly.pdbx_seq_one_letter_code
_entity_poly.pdbx_strand_id
1 'polypeptide(L)'
;CFNHKLTSSVSQETRLLIFCHFTSPTQSQHDVSVTHRWNEWLSYDIYLTDVPRSARLCLSICSVKGRKGAKEEHCPLAWGNINLFDYKDTLVSGKVALGLWPVPHGLEDLLNPIGVSGSNPNKVCEPPLLLLTKTILLTEISFVSVIHRALICFSHKYDDSTVTAMCLCCRHYCVNIPESLPKLLLSVKWNSRDEVSQIYCLLKDWPLMQPESALELLDCNFPDPMVRDFALRCLIQGLTDDKLSQYLLQLVQVLKYEMYLDNPLARFLIKKALTNQRIGHFFFWHLKSEMHNKTVSRRFGLLLEAFCRACGMYLKHLNRQVEAMDKLVNLTDTLKQEKKDETFSSIFLCLRLEECRIMSSAKRPLWLNWENPDIMSELLFTNNEIIFKNGDDLRQDMLTLQIIKIMENIWQNQGLDLRMLPYGCLSIGDCVGLIEVVKNSHTIMQIQCKGGLKGALQFNSNTLHHWIREKNKGEAYDRAIDLFTRSCAGYCVATFILGIGDRHNSNIMVKENGQLFHIDFGHFLDHKKKKFGYKRERVPFVLTQDFLIVISKGVQECTKTKEFERFQEMCYKAYLAIRQHASLFINLFSLLLGCGMPELQSFDDIAYLRKTLALEKNQQDALEYFTKQMNDAHHGGWTTKMDWIFHTIRHMPNEH
;
A
#
# COMPACT_ATOMS: atom_id res chain seq x y z
N CYS A 1 -25.52 27.82 20.55
CA CYS A 1 -24.35 27.55 21.39
C CYS A 1 -23.69 26.26 20.91
N PHE A 2 -22.41 26.32 20.52
CA PHE A 2 -21.61 25.11 20.35
C PHE A 2 -20.94 24.81 21.70
N ASN A 3 -21.11 23.59 22.20
CA ASN A 3 -20.41 23.14 23.40
C ASN A 3 -19.19 22.33 22.96
N HIS A 4 -18.06 22.52 23.63
CA HIS A 4 -16.84 21.75 23.35
C HIS A 4 -16.58 20.76 24.48
N LYS A 5 -16.24 19.52 24.14
CA LYS A 5 -15.86 18.45 25.08
C LYS A 5 -14.51 17.87 24.65
N LEU A 6 -13.69 17.45 25.61
CA LEU A 6 -12.52 16.62 25.37
C LEU A 6 -12.95 15.15 25.53
N THR A 7 -12.68 14.35 24.51
CA THR A 7 -12.83 12.89 24.55
C THR A 7 -11.44 12.28 24.70
N SER A 8 -11.29 11.28 25.56
CA SER A 8 -10.00 10.57 25.70
C SER A 8 -10.17 9.09 26.03
N SER A 9 -9.19 8.29 25.65
CA SER A 9 -9.07 6.88 26.04
C SER A 9 -7.60 6.45 26.07
N VAL A 10 -7.31 5.37 26.79
CA VAL A 10 -6.01 4.70 26.75
C VAL A 10 -6.09 3.55 25.74
N SER A 11 -5.12 3.49 24.82
CA SER A 11 -5.08 2.49 23.75
C SER A 11 -3.72 1.81 23.62
N GLN A 12 -3.73 0.65 23.00
CA GLN A 12 -2.58 0.01 22.37
C GLN A 12 -2.87 -0.11 20.87
N GLU A 13 -2.45 0.89 20.10
CA GLU A 13 -2.82 1.06 18.68
C GLU A 13 -4.32 0.86 18.44
N THR A 14 -4.71 -0.10 17.61
CA THR A 14 -6.09 -0.36 17.21
C THR A 14 -7.01 -0.77 18.37
N ARG A 15 -6.47 -1.09 19.55
CA ARG A 15 -7.22 -1.59 20.70
C ARG A 15 -7.36 -0.54 21.79
N LEU A 16 -8.60 -0.17 22.11
CA LEU A 16 -8.90 0.60 23.31
C LEU A 16 -8.75 -0.32 24.53
N LEU A 17 -7.93 0.09 25.50
CA LEU A 17 -7.73 -0.64 26.75
C LEU A 17 -8.84 -0.35 27.76
N ILE A 18 -9.56 0.76 27.56
CA ILE A 18 -10.65 1.26 28.41
C ILE A 18 -11.70 2.03 27.59
N PHE A 19 -12.89 2.21 28.15
CA PHE A 19 -13.95 3.04 27.56
C PHE A 19 -13.58 4.52 27.48
N CYS A 20 -14.08 5.21 26.45
CA CYS A 20 -13.87 6.65 26.25
C CYS A 20 -14.46 7.48 27.39
N HIS A 21 -13.68 8.43 27.89
CA HIS A 21 -14.08 9.39 28.91
C HIS A 21 -14.29 10.77 28.27
N PHE A 22 -15.33 11.47 28.72
CA PHE A 22 -15.68 12.81 28.26
C PHE A 22 -15.56 13.81 29.40
N THR A 23 -14.95 14.96 29.15
CA THR A 23 -14.99 16.08 30.10
C THR A 23 -16.37 16.75 30.11
N SER A 24 -16.61 17.56 31.12
CA SER A 24 -17.75 18.48 31.15
C SER A 24 -17.73 19.45 29.93
N PRO A 25 -18.90 19.77 29.33
CA PRO A 25 -18.96 20.68 28.18
C PRO A 25 -18.65 22.13 28.58
N THR A 26 -17.76 22.80 27.86
CA THR A 26 -17.55 24.26 28.00
C THR A 26 -18.48 25.02 27.06
N GLN A 27 -19.24 26.00 27.56
CA GLN A 27 -20.09 26.89 26.75
C GLN A 27 -19.27 28.05 26.16
N SER A 28 -19.42 28.34 24.87
CA SER A 28 -18.91 29.58 24.26
C SER A 28 -20.06 30.56 23.99
N GLN A 29 -20.05 31.74 24.64
CA GLN A 29 -20.84 32.89 24.21
C GLN A 29 -20.02 33.68 23.17
N HIS A 30 -20.49 33.70 21.92
CA HIS A 30 -20.27 34.66 20.82
C HIS A 30 -18.94 35.42 20.61
N ASP A 31 -17.81 35.06 21.22
CA ASP A 31 -16.56 35.79 21.07
C ASP A 31 -15.42 34.93 20.48
N VAL A 32 -14.62 35.52 19.60
CA VAL A 32 -13.64 34.84 18.72
C VAL A 32 -12.30 34.56 19.44
N SER A 33 -12.21 34.85 20.75
CA SER A 33 -10.97 34.80 21.56
C SER A 33 -11.05 33.90 22.81
N VAL A 34 -11.98 32.93 22.85
CA VAL A 34 -12.21 32.10 24.05
C VAL A 34 -11.13 31.01 24.21
N THR A 35 -10.35 31.10 25.29
CA THR A 35 -9.49 29.99 25.75
C THR A 35 -10.33 28.95 26.48
N HIS A 36 -10.40 27.72 25.97
CA HIS A 36 -11.09 26.62 26.64
C HIS A 36 -10.28 26.10 27.84
N ARG A 37 -10.90 26.05 29.03
CA ARG A 37 -10.30 25.52 30.26
C ARG A 37 -11.26 24.53 30.91
N TRP A 38 -10.78 23.31 31.15
CA TRP A 38 -11.54 22.26 31.86
C TRP A 38 -11.12 22.13 33.33
N ASN A 39 -9.81 22.12 33.62
CA ASN A 39 -9.25 21.91 34.97
C ASN A 39 -9.86 20.68 35.69
N GLU A 40 -10.13 19.61 34.94
CA GLU A 40 -10.81 18.40 35.39
C GLU A 40 -9.81 17.23 35.44
N TRP A 41 -9.89 16.39 36.47
CA TRP A 41 -9.14 15.14 36.54
C TRP A 41 -9.92 14.04 35.85
N LEU A 42 -9.35 13.46 34.80
CA LEU A 42 -9.88 12.25 34.18
C LEU A 42 -9.34 11.03 34.91
N SER A 43 -10.25 10.20 35.42
CA SER A 43 -9.92 8.92 36.05
C SER A 43 -10.19 7.81 35.05
N TYR A 44 -9.29 6.84 34.94
CA TYR A 44 -9.38 5.74 33.99
C TYR A 44 -9.44 4.41 34.76
N ASP A 45 -10.30 3.49 34.33
CA ASP A 45 -10.49 2.19 34.98
C ASP A 45 -9.41 1.18 34.55
N ILE A 46 -8.15 1.49 34.90
CA ILE A 46 -6.98 0.62 34.70
C ILE A 46 -5.97 0.87 35.81
N TYR A 47 -5.46 -0.20 36.43
CA TYR A 47 -4.39 -0.06 37.41
C TYR A 47 -3.10 0.34 36.72
N LEU A 48 -2.33 1.22 37.37
CA LEU A 48 -1.05 1.68 36.81
C LEU A 48 -0.07 0.52 36.56
N THR A 49 -0.13 -0.52 37.39
CA THR A 49 0.68 -1.74 37.25
C THR A 49 0.29 -2.60 36.05
N ASP A 50 -0.90 -2.39 35.49
CA ASP A 50 -1.45 -3.12 34.34
C ASP A 50 -1.36 -2.34 33.03
N VAL A 51 -0.78 -1.13 33.06
CA VAL A 51 -0.56 -0.32 31.85
C VAL A 51 0.60 -0.94 31.04
N PRO A 52 0.36 -1.43 29.81
CA PRO A 52 1.41 -2.06 29.01
C PRO A 52 2.45 -1.04 28.52
N ARG A 53 3.65 -1.52 28.17
CA ARG A 53 4.78 -0.67 27.74
C ARG A 53 4.45 0.20 26.52
N SER A 54 3.60 -0.29 25.64
CA SER A 54 3.15 0.38 24.41
C SER A 54 1.89 1.23 24.56
N ALA A 55 1.41 1.44 25.80
CA ALA A 55 0.19 2.20 26.04
C ALA A 55 0.33 3.67 25.65
N ARG A 56 -0.76 4.20 25.07
CA ARG A 56 -0.85 5.58 24.61
C ARG A 56 -2.15 6.22 25.10
N LEU A 57 -2.08 7.48 25.46
CA LEU A 57 -3.23 8.33 25.68
C LEU A 57 -3.66 8.91 24.33
N CYS A 58 -4.87 8.57 23.88
CA CYS A 58 -5.51 9.12 22.69
C CYS A 58 -6.56 10.13 23.12
N LEU A 59 -6.56 11.29 22.47
CA LEU A 59 -7.50 12.37 22.81
C LEU A 59 -7.98 13.11 21.57
N SER A 60 -9.17 13.69 21.68
CA SER A 60 -9.75 14.58 20.67
C SER A 60 -10.61 15.66 21.29
N ILE A 61 -10.61 16.83 20.67
CA ILE A 61 -11.56 17.90 20.97
C ILE A 61 -12.76 17.69 20.07
N CYS A 62 -13.95 17.58 20.66
CA CYS A 62 -15.20 17.42 19.94
C CYS A 62 -16.11 18.61 20.15
N SER A 63 -16.78 19.05 19.08
CA SER A 63 -17.98 19.87 19.19
C SER A 63 -19.19 18.99 19.47
N VAL A 64 -20.10 19.49 20.30
CA VAL A 64 -21.38 18.85 20.60
C VAL A 64 -22.49 19.78 20.15
N LYS A 65 -23.36 19.26 19.29
CA LYS A 65 -24.55 19.95 18.79
C LYS A 65 -25.78 19.19 19.25
N GLY A 66 -26.64 19.84 20.02
CA GLY A 66 -27.93 19.31 20.45
C GLY A 66 -29.07 20.23 20.04
N ARG A 67 -30.16 19.66 19.51
CA ARG A 67 -31.49 20.31 19.47
C ARG A 67 -32.35 19.67 20.55
N LYS A 68 -33.22 20.44 21.22
CA LYS A 68 -34.16 19.89 22.22
C LYS A 68 -34.96 18.73 21.58
N GLY A 69 -34.83 17.53 22.15
CA GLY A 69 -35.55 16.33 21.72
C GLY A 69 -34.83 15.44 20.69
N ALA A 70 -33.60 15.76 20.26
CA ALA A 70 -32.80 14.93 19.36
C ALA A 70 -31.53 14.39 20.06
N LYS A 71 -30.99 13.26 19.56
CA LYS A 71 -29.73 12.67 20.04
C LYS A 71 -28.58 13.68 19.84
N GLU A 72 -27.70 13.83 20.84
CA GLU A 72 -26.53 14.70 20.72
C GLU A 72 -25.62 14.24 19.58
N GLU A 73 -25.23 15.17 18.72
CA GLU A 73 -24.31 14.93 17.61
C GLU A 73 -22.92 15.39 18.03
N HIS A 74 -21.95 14.48 17.96
CA HIS A 74 -20.55 14.73 18.31
C HIS A 74 -19.71 14.78 17.03
N CYS A 75 -18.92 15.83 16.87
CA CYS A 75 -18.04 15.99 15.72
C CYS A 75 -16.61 16.32 16.18
N PRO A 76 -15.60 15.48 15.87
CA PRO A 76 -14.22 15.76 16.24
C PRO A 76 -13.70 16.98 15.45
N LEU A 77 -12.96 17.85 16.13
CA LEU A 77 -12.37 19.08 15.58
C LEU A 77 -10.85 18.95 15.40
N ALA A 78 -10.19 18.34 16.38
CA ALA A 78 -8.76 18.08 16.38
C ALA A 78 -8.45 16.85 17.26
N TRP A 79 -7.33 16.17 17.02
CA TRP A 79 -6.93 14.96 17.73
C TRP A 79 -5.44 14.95 18.09
N GLY A 80 -5.04 14.08 19.01
CA GLY A 80 -3.63 13.87 19.32
C GLY A 80 -3.40 12.62 20.17
N ASN A 81 -2.19 12.07 20.07
CA ASN A 81 -1.79 10.86 20.78
C ASN A 81 -0.47 11.09 21.54
N ILE A 82 -0.34 10.55 22.75
CA ILE A 82 0.86 10.63 23.60
C ILE A 82 1.20 9.23 24.11
N ASN A 83 2.46 8.80 23.97
CA ASN A 83 2.94 7.59 24.61
C ASN A 83 3.00 7.79 26.14
N LEU A 84 2.45 6.85 26.92
CA LEU A 84 2.47 6.95 28.38
C LEU A 84 3.86 6.73 28.97
N PHE A 85 4.74 6.05 28.23
CA PHE A 85 6.15 5.88 28.56
C PHE A 85 7.02 6.64 27.55
N ASP A 86 8.13 7.21 28.02
CA ASP A 86 9.12 7.82 27.15
C ASP A 86 10.12 6.80 26.58
N TYR A 87 11.09 7.27 25.80
CA TYR A 87 12.10 6.42 25.16
C TYR A 87 13.12 5.80 26.13
N LYS A 88 13.13 6.23 27.41
CA LYS A 88 13.96 5.70 28.48
C LYS A 88 13.16 4.78 29.41
N ASP A 89 12.03 4.27 28.95
CA ASP A 89 11.12 3.43 29.72
C ASP A 89 10.54 4.13 30.97
N THR A 90 10.55 5.46 31.01
CA THR A 90 10.05 6.24 32.14
C THR A 90 8.59 6.62 31.91
N LEU A 91 7.72 6.39 32.89
CA LEU A 91 6.34 6.85 32.86
C LEU A 91 6.29 8.38 32.79
N VAL A 92 5.56 8.92 31.81
CA VAL A 92 5.45 10.36 31.58
C VAL A 92 4.77 11.02 32.78
N SER A 93 5.40 12.07 33.30
CA SER A 93 4.87 12.86 34.42
C SER A 93 5.14 14.35 34.24
N GLY A 94 4.34 15.18 34.90
CA GLY A 94 4.45 16.64 34.83
C GLY A 94 3.55 17.29 33.76
N LYS A 95 3.83 18.56 33.46
CA LYS A 95 3.08 19.33 32.46
C LYS A 95 3.55 18.98 31.05
N VAL A 96 2.61 18.57 30.21
CA VAL A 96 2.87 18.27 28.79
C VAL A 96 1.98 19.16 27.93
N ALA A 97 2.58 19.92 27.03
CA ALA A 97 1.84 20.66 26.02
C ALA A 97 1.77 19.81 24.74
N LEU A 98 0.57 19.65 24.19
CA LEU A 98 0.34 18.90 22.96
C LEU A 98 -0.31 19.82 21.91
N GLY A 99 0.41 20.05 20.81
CA GLY A 99 -0.17 20.60 19.60
C GLY A 99 -0.98 19.51 18.89
N LEU A 100 -2.25 19.79 18.64
CA LEU A 100 -3.18 18.83 18.04
C LEU A 100 -3.06 18.82 16.51
N TRP A 101 -3.57 17.74 15.93
CA TRP A 101 -3.63 17.49 14.50
C TRP A 101 -5.06 17.72 13.98
N PRO A 102 -5.21 18.22 12.74
CA PRO A 102 -6.51 18.30 12.10
C PRO A 102 -7.09 16.90 11.87
N VAL A 103 -8.42 16.79 11.93
CA VAL A 103 -9.12 15.53 11.71
C VAL A 103 -8.99 15.09 10.24
N PRO A 104 -8.55 13.85 9.96
CA PRO A 104 -8.50 13.32 8.61
C PRO A 104 -9.88 13.28 7.97
N HIS A 105 -9.94 13.49 6.66
CA HIS A 105 -11.20 13.36 5.91
C HIS A 105 -11.70 11.92 5.98
N GLY A 106 -12.97 11.73 6.34
CA GLY A 106 -13.59 10.39 6.44
C GLY A 106 -13.39 9.68 7.78
N LEU A 107 -12.76 10.32 8.79
CA LEU A 107 -12.71 9.74 10.14
C LEU A 107 -14.11 9.76 10.77
N GLU A 108 -14.72 8.59 10.92
CA GLU A 108 -16.03 8.43 11.57
C GLU A 108 -15.92 8.39 13.10
N ASP A 109 -14.82 7.84 13.62
CA ASP A 109 -14.57 7.73 15.06
C ASP A 109 -14.18 9.06 15.70
N LEU A 110 -14.52 9.21 16.99
CA LEU A 110 -14.15 10.40 17.76
C LEU A 110 -12.66 10.46 18.07
N LEU A 111 -11.96 9.32 18.11
CA LEU A 111 -10.53 9.22 18.40
C LEU A 111 -9.79 8.64 17.18
N ASN A 112 -8.52 8.99 17.03
CA ASN A 112 -7.66 8.45 15.98
C ASN A 112 -6.47 7.70 16.57
N PRO A 113 -6.65 6.49 17.11
CA PRO A 113 -5.56 5.77 17.76
C PRO A 113 -4.48 5.32 16.75
N ILE A 114 -4.80 5.04 15.49
CA ILE A 114 -3.79 4.66 14.48
C ILE A 114 -2.92 5.86 14.07
N GLY A 115 -3.38 7.08 14.38
CA GLY A 115 -2.67 8.32 14.09
C GLY A 115 -1.32 8.45 14.79
N VAL A 116 -0.43 9.25 14.19
CA VAL A 116 0.91 9.54 14.73
C VAL A 116 0.87 10.01 16.18
N SER A 117 1.80 9.51 16.99
CA SER A 117 2.02 9.98 18.35
C SER A 117 2.97 11.17 18.40
N GLY A 118 2.63 12.16 19.23
CA GLY A 118 3.41 13.37 19.43
C GLY A 118 2.72 14.65 18.96
N SER A 119 3.35 15.78 19.32
CA SER A 119 2.83 17.12 19.03
C SER A 119 2.99 17.50 17.56
N ASN A 120 1.96 18.11 17.00
CA ASN A 120 2.01 18.77 15.71
C ASN A 120 3.13 19.83 15.69
N PRO A 121 4.04 19.81 14.70
CA PRO A 121 5.14 20.79 14.60
C PRO A 121 4.66 22.20 14.23
N ASN A 122 3.45 22.35 13.65
CA ASN A 122 2.90 23.64 13.24
C ASN A 122 2.37 24.41 14.45
N LYS A 123 3.21 25.25 15.05
CA LYS A 123 2.85 26.08 16.22
C LYS A 123 1.87 27.23 15.94
N VAL A 124 1.53 27.47 14.67
CA VAL A 124 0.84 28.70 14.21
C VAL A 124 -0.66 28.49 13.96
N CYS A 125 -1.14 27.26 13.77
CA CYS A 125 -2.50 27.04 13.25
C CYS A 125 -3.57 26.59 14.25
N GLU A 126 -3.25 26.11 15.45
CA GLU A 126 -4.29 25.59 16.38
C GLU A 126 -3.93 25.81 17.85
N PRO A 127 -4.93 25.99 18.75
CA PRO A 127 -4.69 26.27 20.16
C PRO A 127 -3.99 25.08 20.84
N PRO A 128 -2.80 25.27 21.45
CA PRO A 128 -2.11 24.21 22.16
C PRO A 128 -2.90 23.76 23.39
N LEU A 129 -3.09 22.45 23.57
CA LEU A 129 -3.69 21.90 24.78
C LEU A 129 -2.58 21.67 25.84
N LEU A 130 -2.76 22.27 27.02
CA LEU A 130 -1.92 22.01 28.19
C LEU A 130 -2.53 20.87 29.00
N LEU A 131 -1.88 19.71 29.01
CA LEU A 131 -2.20 18.59 29.91
C LEU A 131 -1.33 18.69 31.17
N LEU A 132 -1.98 18.67 32.33
CA LEU A 132 -1.34 18.55 33.64
C LEU A 132 -1.37 17.08 34.05
N THR A 133 -0.28 16.33 33.91
CA THR A 133 -0.15 15.04 34.61
C THR A 133 0.57 15.30 35.94
N LYS A 134 -0.05 14.95 37.07
CA LYS A 134 0.64 15.04 38.37
C LYS A 134 1.76 14.01 38.39
N THR A 135 2.88 14.40 38.96
CA THR A 135 4.00 13.56 39.38
C THR A 135 3.49 12.29 40.07
N ILE A 136 3.83 11.13 39.50
CA ILE A 136 3.78 9.85 40.22
C ILE A 136 5.24 9.46 40.49
N LEU A 137 5.58 9.34 41.76
CA LEU A 137 6.82 8.69 42.20
C LEU A 137 6.63 7.18 42.03
N LEU A 138 7.44 6.56 41.17
CA LEU A 138 7.60 5.11 41.12
C LEU A 138 9.04 4.80 41.48
N THR A 139 9.22 4.18 42.64
CA THR A 139 10.45 3.48 43.03
C THR A 139 10.66 2.28 42.12
N GLU A 140 11.93 2.03 41.78
CA GLU A 140 12.44 0.94 40.94
C GLU A 140 11.71 -0.40 41.13
N ILE A 141 11.33 -1.05 40.02
CA ILE A 141 10.95 -2.47 40.03
C ILE A 141 11.75 -3.21 38.95
N SER A 142 12.61 -4.10 39.43
CA SER A 142 13.38 -5.08 38.66
C SER A 142 12.51 -6.27 38.21
N PHE A 143 12.73 -6.74 36.98
CA PHE A 143 12.10 -7.94 36.42
C PHE A 143 12.48 -9.22 37.20
N VAL A 144 11.48 -10.06 37.51
CA VAL A 144 11.69 -11.43 38.00
C VAL A 144 10.96 -12.42 37.10
N SER A 145 11.70 -13.44 36.69
CA SER A 145 11.37 -14.62 35.88
C SER A 145 10.78 -15.78 36.69
N VAL A 146 10.11 -16.75 36.01
CA VAL A 146 10.18 -18.24 36.19
C VAL A 146 8.83 -19.03 36.33
N ILE A 147 8.70 -20.11 35.50
CA ILE A 147 8.02 -21.46 35.61
C ILE A 147 6.53 -21.73 35.24
N HIS A 148 6.34 -22.35 34.05
CA HIS A 148 5.98 -23.77 33.69
C HIS A 148 4.59 -24.47 33.95
N ARG A 149 4.09 -25.11 32.85
CA ARG A 149 3.23 -26.34 32.66
C ARG A 149 1.68 -26.24 32.87
N ALA A 150 0.75 -26.86 32.11
CA ALA A 150 0.74 -27.82 30.99
C ALA A 150 -0.67 -27.93 30.27
N LEU A 151 -0.69 -28.40 28.99
CA LEU A 151 -1.67 -29.27 28.21
C LEU A 151 -3.16 -28.80 28.02
N ILE A 152 -3.99 -29.09 26.99
CA ILE A 152 -4.01 -29.82 25.69
C ILE A 152 -5.32 -29.44 24.89
N CYS A 153 -5.26 -29.55 23.53
CA CYS A 153 -6.32 -29.78 22.50
C CYS A 153 -7.26 -28.67 21.91
N PHE A 154 -6.91 -28.27 20.67
CA PHE A 154 -7.66 -28.17 19.39
C PHE A 154 -9.14 -27.74 19.25
N SER A 155 -9.29 -26.62 18.52
CA SER A 155 -9.84 -26.42 17.15
C SER A 155 -11.31 -26.71 16.77
N HIS A 156 -11.86 -25.64 16.17
CA HIS A 156 -13.02 -25.45 15.30
C HIS A 156 -14.41 -25.21 15.90
N LYS A 157 -14.97 -24.07 15.45
CA LYS A 157 -16.33 -23.55 15.58
C LYS A 157 -16.68 -22.87 16.90
N TYR A 158 -16.09 -21.71 17.18
CA TYR A 158 -16.69 -20.80 18.15
C TYR A 158 -16.51 -19.33 17.79
N ASP A 159 -17.40 -18.52 18.40
CA ASP A 159 -17.42 -17.06 18.42
C ASP A 159 -16.08 -16.45 18.90
N ASP A 160 -15.79 -15.20 18.52
CA ASP A 160 -14.49 -14.52 18.68
C ASP A 160 -14.03 -14.49 20.16
N SER A 161 -14.99 -14.37 21.07
CA SER A 161 -14.81 -14.44 22.53
C SER A 161 -14.30 -15.81 23.02
N THR A 162 -14.75 -16.89 22.39
CA THR A 162 -14.42 -18.27 22.76
C THR A 162 -13.08 -18.69 22.15
N VAL A 163 -12.78 -18.24 20.92
CA VAL A 163 -11.46 -18.43 20.29
C VAL A 163 -10.37 -17.74 21.10
N THR A 164 -10.65 -16.52 21.58
CA THR A 164 -9.75 -15.76 22.46
C THR A 164 -9.44 -16.51 23.76
N ALA A 165 -10.48 -16.98 24.46
CA ALA A 165 -10.30 -17.75 25.69
C ALA A 165 -9.55 -19.08 25.45
N MET A 166 -9.79 -19.72 24.31
CA MET A 166 -9.15 -20.98 23.93
C MET A 166 -7.66 -20.82 23.60
N CYS A 167 -7.29 -19.80 22.82
CA CYS A 167 -5.89 -19.48 22.50
C CYS A 167 -5.08 -19.22 23.78
N LEU A 168 -5.62 -18.42 24.70
CA LEU A 168 -4.98 -18.15 25.99
C LEU A 168 -4.83 -19.40 26.85
N CYS A 169 -5.87 -20.25 26.91
CA CYS A 169 -5.81 -21.52 27.65
C CYS A 169 -4.73 -22.46 27.09
N CYS A 170 -4.61 -22.53 25.76
CA CYS A 170 -3.68 -23.43 25.06
C CYS A 170 -2.31 -22.79 24.71
N ARG A 171 -1.96 -21.63 25.26
CA ARG A 171 -0.77 -20.84 24.87
C ARG A 171 0.56 -21.61 24.80
N HIS A 172 0.79 -22.57 25.70
CA HIS A 172 2.00 -23.41 25.68
C HIS A 172 2.00 -24.42 24.53
N TYR A 173 0.83 -24.86 24.07
CA TYR A 173 0.71 -25.75 22.91
C TYR A 173 0.92 -24.99 21.60
N CYS A 174 0.50 -23.72 21.54
CA CYS A 174 0.70 -22.84 20.40
C CYS A 174 2.18 -22.70 19.99
N VAL A 175 3.12 -22.89 20.93
CA VAL A 175 4.56 -22.93 20.66
C VAL A 175 4.94 -23.99 19.60
N ASN A 176 4.21 -25.12 19.55
CA ASN A 176 4.43 -26.18 18.55
C ASN A 176 3.91 -25.81 17.15
N ILE A 177 3.17 -24.70 17.04
CA ILE A 177 2.64 -24.16 15.79
C ILE A 177 3.04 -22.68 15.74
N PRO A 178 4.31 -22.35 15.42
CA PRO A 178 4.82 -20.98 15.54
C PRO A 178 3.97 -19.94 14.82
N GLU A 179 3.37 -20.33 13.69
CA GLU A 179 2.48 -19.52 12.86
C GLU A 179 1.15 -19.15 13.54
N SER A 180 0.86 -19.69 14.72
CA SER A 180 -0.29 -19.30 15.55
C SER A 180 -0.05 -18.06 16.39
N LEU A 181 1.19 -17.55 16.47
CA LEU A 181 1.57 -16.43 17.34
C LEU A 181 0.72 -15.16 17.14
N PRO A 182 0.46 -14.66 15.91
CA PRO A 182 -0.35 -13.46 15.74
C PRO A 182 -1.73 -13.59 16.38
N LYS A 183 -2.40 -14.74 16.19
CA LYS A 183 -3.71 -15.02 16.79
C LYS A 183 -3.65 -15.13 18.32
N LEU A 184 -2.60 -15.74 18.85
CA LEU A 184 -2.38 -15.80 20.29
C LEU A 184 -2.21 -14.40 20.88
N LEU A 185 -1.37 -13.55 20.28
CA LEU A 185 -1.13 -12.17 20.71
C LEU A 185 -2.39 -11.31 20.64
N LEU A 186 -3.22 -11.51 19.61
CA LEU A 186 -4.52 -10.87 19.51
C LEU A 186 -5.50 -11.35 20.59
N SER A 187 -5.26 -12.52 21.20
CA SER A 187 -6.12 -13.04 22.27
C SER A 187 -5.72 -12.51 23.66
N VAL A 188 -4.55 -11.89 23.81
CA VAL A 188 -4.01 -11.44 25.11
C VAL A 188 -4.77 -10.24 25.65
N LYS A 189 -5.08 -10.26 26.96
CA LYS A 189 -5.55 -9.06 27.67
C LYS A 189 -4.36 -8.18 28.04
N TRP A 190 -4.09 -7.21 27.18
CA TRP A 190 -2.97 -6.28 27.36
C TRP A 190 -3.13 -5.31 28.53
N ASN A 191 -4.33 -5.23 29.12
CA ASN A 191 -4.62 -4.54 30.38
C ASN A 191 -4.49 -5.45 31.62
N SER A 192 -3.75 -6.56 31.50
CA SER A 192 -3.41 -7.47 32.61
C SER A 192 -1.92 -7.77 32.58
N ARG A 193 -1.17 -7.26 33.57
CA ARG A 193 0.28 -7.49 33.64
C ARG A 193 0.63 -8.97 33.74
N ASP A 194 -0.24 -9.75 34.39
CA ASP A 194 -0.01 -11.18 34.64
C ASP A 194 -0.12 -11.97 33.33
N GLU A 195 -1.03 -11.59 32.41
CA GLU A 195 -1.09 -12.19 31.08
C GLU A 195 0.06 -11.72 30.18
N VAL A 196 0.38 -10.42 30.19
CA VAL A 196 1.47 -9.85 29.38
C VAL A 196 2.81 -10.46 29.76
N SER A 197 3.10 -10.61 31.06
CA SER A 197 4.35 -11.21 31.55
C SER A 197 4.51 -12.68 31.13
N GLN A 198 3.42 -13.46 31.11
CA GLN A 198 3.44 -14.83 30.61
C GLN A 198 3.76 -14.89 29.11
N ILE A 199 3.18 -13.99 28.32
CA ILE A 199 3.46 -13.89 26.89
C ILE A 199 4.91 -13.47 26.64
N TYR A 200 5.44 -12.53 27.42
CA TYR A 200 6.86 -12.16 27.33
C TYR A 200 7.79 -13.34 27.65
N CYS A 201 7.42 -14.20 28.61
CA CYS A 201 8.16 -15.43 28.86
C CYS A 201 8.09 -16.38 27.65
N LEU A 202 6.91 -16.56 27.07
CA LEU A 202 6.73 -17.42 25.88
C LEU A 202 7.52 -16.91 24.66
N LEU A 203 7.53 -15.59 24.41
CA LEU A 203 8.22 -14.97 23.27
C LEU A 203 9.76 -15.13 23.30
N LYS A 204 10.34 -15.33 24.49
CA LYS A 204 11.78 -15.59 24.61
C LYS A 204 12.16 -16.93 24.00
N ASP A 205 11.33 -17.95 24.23
CA ASP A 205 11.56 -19.32 23.80
C ASP A 205 10.72 -19.71 22.57
N TRP A 206 9.98 -18.76 21.99
CA TRP A 206 9.12 -19.01 20.83
C TRP A 206 9.98 -19.37 19.59
N PRO A 207 9.67 -20.47 18.88
CA PRO A 207 10.41 -20.83 17.68
C PRO A 207 10.26 -19.76 16.59
N LEU A 208 11.34 -19.53 15.83
CA LEU A 208 11.30 -18.54 14.76
C LEU A 208 10.31 -18.92 13.67
N MET A 209 9.61 -17.92 13.15
CA MET A 209 8.61 -18.03 12.10
C MET A 209 9.22 -17.74 10.72
N GLN A 210 8.50 -18.10 9.66
CA GLN A 210 8.89 -17.65 8.32
C GLN A 210 8.84 -16.11 8.24
N PRO A 211 9.77 -15.45 7.52
CA PRO A 211 9.81 -14.00 7.41
C PRO A 211 8.49 -13.39 6.95
N GLU A 212 7.81 -14.02 5.99
CA GLU A 212 6.52 -13.59 5.44
C GLU A 212 5.40 -13.57 6.48
N SER A 213 5.42 -14.49 7.44
CA SER A 213 4.49 -14.50 8.56
C SER A 213 4.90 -13.50 9.64
N ALA A 214 6.19 -13.37 9.90
CA ALA A 214 6.72 -12.41 10.88
C ALA A 214 6.45 -10.96 10.48
N LEU A 215 6.28 -10.67 9.18
CA LEU A 215 5.84 -9.35 8.69
C LEU A 215 4.49 -8.93 9.28
N GLU A 216 3.59 -9.85 9.61
CA GLU A 216 2.30 -9.53 10.25
C GLU A 216 2.51 -8.84 11.60
N LEU A 217 3.49 -9.31 12.38
CA LEU A 217 3.81 -8.82 13.71
C LEU A 217 4.42 -7.40 13.72
N LEU A 218 4.61 -6.79 12.54
CA LEU A 218 5.08 -5.42 12.37
C LEU A 218 3.96 -4.45 12.01
N ASP A 219 2.72 -4.92 11.81
CA ASP A 219 1.58 -4.06 11.51
C ASP A 219 1.12 -3.25 12.74
N CYS A 220 0.09 -2.41 12.55
CA CYS A 220 -0.45 -1.58 13.63
C CYS A 220 -1.18 -2.36 14.74
N ASN A 221 -1.48 -3.65 14.58
CA ASN A 221 -2.12 -4.45 15.63
C ASN A 221 -1.12 -4.92 16.69
N PHE A 222 0.18 -4.90 16.39
CA PHE A 222 1.24 -5.41 17.27
C PHE A 222 2.27 -4.31 17.63
N PRO A 223 1.91 -3.31 18.47
CA PRO A 223 2.84 -2.25 18.87
C PRO A 223 3.79 -2.64 20.01
N ASP A 224 3.63 -3.82 20.59
CA ASP A 224 4.46 -4.24 21.72
C ASP A 224 5.94 -4.41 21.32
N PRO A 225 6.89 -3.79 22.05
CA PRO A 225 8.31 -3.88 21.69
C PRO A 225 8.90 -5.28 21.68
N MET A 226 8.45 -6.17 22.58
CA MET A 226 8.96 -7.55 22.63
C MET A 226 8.45 -8.37 21.44
N VAL A 227 7.20 -8.12 21.02
CA VAL A 227 6.65 -8.70 19.79
C VAL A 227 7.40 -8.20 18.56
N ARG A 228 7.64 -6.89 18.46
CA ARG A 228 8.38 -6.29 17.33
C ARG A 228 9.84 -6.74 17.27
N ASP A 229 10.50 -6.91 18.42
CA ASP A 229 11.83 -7.50 18.50
C ASP A 229 11.85 -8.94 18.00
N PHE A 230 10.90 -9.77 18.44
CA PHE A 230 10.75 -11.14 17.95
C PHE A 230 10.53 -11.17 16.43
N ALA A 231 9.64 -10.33 15.91
CA ALA A 231 9.41 -10.20 14.47
C ALA A 231 10.72 -9.88 13.72
N LEU A 232 11.50 -8.93 14.24
CA LEU A 232 12.78 -8.57 13.65
C LEU A 232 13.81 -9.70 13.71
N ARG A 233 13.85 -10.50 14.79
CA ARG A 233 14.72 -11.70 14.87
C ARG A 233 14.41 -12.68 13.75
N CYS A 234 13.13 -12.93 13.46
CA CYS A 234 12.70 -13.75 12.32
C CYS A 234 13.18 -13.18 10.98
N LEU A 235 13.04 -11.86 10.78
CA LEU A 235 13.52 -11.19 9.55
C LEU A 235 15.04 -11.27 9.40
N ILE A 236 15.81 -11.01 10.46
CA ILE A 236 17.28 -11.05 10.42
C ILE A 236 17.78 -12.44 10.04
N GLN A 237 17.14 -13.49 10.54
CA GLN A 237 17.57 -14.87 10.32
C GLN A 237 17.11 -15.44 8.97
N GLY A 238 15.91 -15.07 8.51
CA GLY A 238 15.30 -15.71 7.33
C GLY A 238 15.22 -14.84 6.07
N LEU A 239 15.36 -13.52 6.16
CA LEU A 239 15.14 -12.62 5.02
C LEU A 239 16.43 -12.34 4.24
N THR A 240 16.47 -12.80 2.99
CA THR A 240 17.56 -12.50 2.05
C THR A 240 17.49 -11.04 1.59
N ASP A 241 18.59 -10.50 1.06
CA ASP A 241 18.63 -9.13 0.52
C ASP A 241 17.67 -8.94 -0.67
N ASP A 242 17.43 -9.99 -1.47
CA ASP A 242 16.46 -9.95 -2.57
C ASP A 242 15.01 -9.85 -2.06
N LYS A 243 14.64 -10.66 -1.05
CA LYS A 243 13.32 -10.55 -0.42
C LYS A 243 13.18 -9.24 0.36
N LEU A 244 14.23 -8.78 1.01
CA LEU A 244 14.26 -7.47 1.66
C LEU A 244 14.01 -6.35 0.65
N SER A 245 14.68 -6.36 -0.50
CA SER A 245 14.39 -5.42 -1.58
C SER A 245 12.95 -5.53 -2.09
N GLN A 246 12.36 -6.73 -2.06
CA GLN A 246 10.98 -6.96 -2.47
C GLN A 246 9.96 -6.44 -1.45
N TYR A 247 10.27 -6.36 -0.15
CA TYR A 247 9.37 -5.87 0.90
C TYR A 247 9.78 -4.51 1.51
N LEU A 248 10.81 -3.87 0.93
CA LEU A 248 11.39 -2.64 1.47
C LEU A 248 10.36 -1.52 1.59
N LEU A 249 9.43 -1.42 0.63
CA LEU A 249 8.36 -0.43 0.67
C LEU A 249 7.55 -0.55 1.97
N GLN A 250 7.07 -1.76 2.28
CA GLN A 250 6.30 -2.05 3.49
C GLN A 250 7.12 -1.78 4.75
N LEU A 251 8.37 -2.24 4.79
CA LEU A 251 9.24 -2.06 5.97
C LEU A 251 9.55 -0.58 6.25
N VAL A 252 9.68 0.25 5.22
CA VAL A 252 9.79 1.71 5.39
C VAL A 252 8.48 2.30 5.95
N GLN A 253 7.32 1.84 5.49
CA GLN A 253 6.03 2.30 6.02
C GLN A 253 5.82 1.90 7.49
N VAL A 254 6.27 0.71 7.88
CA VAL A 254 6.20 0.23 9.28
C VAL A 254 6.91 1.17 10.25
N LEU A 255 7.97 1.88 9.83
CA LEU A 255 8.66 2.85 10.68
C LEU A 255 7.75 3.96 11.22
N LYS A 256 6.58 4.18 10.59
CA LYS A 256 5.57 5.13 11.05
C LYS A 256 4.84 4.65 12.32
N TYR A 257 4.76 3.34 12.54
CA TYR A 257 4.15 2.72 13.72
C TYR A 257 5.13 2.55 14.88
N GLU A 258 6.44 2.74 14.65
CA GLU A 258 7.43 2.63 15.70
C GLU A 258 7.27 3.73 16.75
N MET A 259 7.17 3.37 18.03
CA MET A 259 6.87 4.31 19.11
C MET A 259 7.96 5.40 19.27
N TYR A 260 9.21 5.04 19.03
CA TYR A 260 10.37 5.93 19.20
C TYR A 260 11.22 6.00 17.94
N LEU A 261 12.00 7.08 17.84
CA LEU A 261 12.89 7.33 16.70
C LEU A 261 13.96 6.25 16.57
N ASP A 262 14.58 5.91 17.69
CA ASP A 262 15.54 4.82 17.79
C ASP A 262 14.79 3.53 18.12
N ASN A 263 14.87 2.55 17.23
CA ASN A 263 14.26 1.25 17.38
C ASN A 263 15.03 0.19 16.57
N PRO A 264 14.86 -1.11 16.89
CA PRO A 264 15.58 -2.19 16.22
C PRO A 264 15.35 -2.24 14.69
N LEU A 265 14.12 -1.97 14.22
CA LEU A 265 13.79 -2.00 12.79
C LEU A 265 14.54 -0.91 12.01
N ALA A 266 14.55 0.32 12.53
CA ALA A 266 15.28 1.45 11.93
C ALA A 266 16.78 1.14 11.83
N ARG A 267 17.37 0.57 12.89
CA ARG A 267 18.77 0.15 12.90
C ARG A 267 19.07 -0.95 11.88
N PHE A 268 18.18 -1.94 11.78
CA PHE A 268 18.29 -3.02 10.79
C PHE A 268 18.24 -2.48 9.35
N LEU A 269 17.26 -1.63 9.04
CA LEU A 269 17.10 -1.06 7.71
C LEU A 269 18.28 -0.16 7.32
N ILE A 270 18.76 0.71 8.22
CA ILE A 270 19.97 1.51 7.98
C ILE A 270 21.18 0.60 7.74
N LYS A 271 21.37 -0.43 8.58
CA LYS A 271 22.49 -1.37 8.43
C LYS A 271 22.46 -2.02 7.04
N LYS A 272 21.30 -2.54 6.62
CA LYS A 272 21.12 -3.17 5.31
C LYS A 272 21.31 -2.18 4.15
N ALA A 273 20.78 -0.98 4.27
CA ALA A 273 20.94 0.11 3.30
C ALA A 273 22.40 0.51 3.11
N LEU A 274 23.21 0.51 4.18
CA LEU A 274 24.63 0.85 4.13
C LEU A 274 25.50 -0.31 3.62
N THR A 275 25.09 -1.56 3.82
CA THR A 275 25.84 -2.73 3.33
C THR A 275 25.51 -3.12 1.89
N ASN A 276 24.36 -2.68 1.37
CA ASN A 276 23.91 -3.01 0.02
C ASN A 276 23.41 -1.73 -0.69
N GLN A 277 24.19 -1.22 -1.62
CA GLN A 277 23.91 0.05 -2.30
C GLN A 277 22.56 0.06 -3.05
N ARG A 278 22.10 -1.09 -3.57
CA ARG A 278 20.79 -1.20 -4.22
C ARG A 278 19.66 -0.97 -3.22
N ILE A 279 19.73 -1.61 -2.06
CA ILE A 279 18.78 -1.40 -0.95
C ILE A 279 18.89 0.06 -0.47
N GLY A 280 20.11 0.57 -0.29
CA GLY A 280 20.36 1.95 0.12
C GLY A 280 19.76 3.00 -0.83
N HIS A 281 19.81 2.75 -2.13
CA HIS A 281 19.20 3.63 -3.13
C HIS A 281 17.68 3.73 -2.97
N PHE A 282 16.97 2.60 -2.88
CA PHE A 282 15.52 2.61 -2.70
C PHE A 282 15.11 3.05 -1.30
N PHE A 283 15.88 2.73 -0.27
CA PHE A 283 15.68 3.23 1.09
C PHE A 283 15.72 4.76 1.13
N PHE A 284 16.72 5.38 0.48
CA PHE A 284 16.81 6.83 0.35
C PHE A 284 15.56 7.42 -0.33
N TRP A 285 15.16 6.87 -1.49
CA TRP A 285 14.05 7.43 -2.26
C TRP A 285 12.68 7.22 -1.58
N HIS A 286 12.46 6.08 -0.92
CA HIS A 286 11.24 5.84 -0.15
C HIS A 286 11.10 6.77 1.06
N LEU A 287 12.21 7.12 1.73
CA LEU A 287 12.17 8.12 2.81
C LEU A 287 12.05 9.54 2.26
N LYS A 288 12.81 9.88 1.22
CA LYS A 288 12.84 11.23 0.64
C LYS A 288 11.49 11.62 0.04
N SER A 289 10.80 10.71 -0.62
CA SER A 289 9.51 10.99 -1.26
C SER A 289 8.45 11.48 -0.28
N GLU A 290 8.55 11.08 0.99
CA GLU A 290 7.61 11.44 2.05
C GLU A 290 8.06 12.62 2.93
N MET A 291 9.17 13.30 2.61
CA MET A 291 9.66 14.43 3.41
C MET A 291 8.73 15.65 3.42
N HIS A 292 7.81 15.74 2.46
CA HIS A 292 6.75 16.75 2.44
C HIS A 292 5.73 16.53 3.57
N ASN A 293 5.53 15.27 4.01
CA ASN A 293 4.57 14.90 5.03
C ASN A 293 5.09 15.22 6.43
N LYS A 294 4.45 16.20 7.09
CA LYS A 294 4.89 16.72 8.40
C LYS A 294 4.77 15.70 9.53
N THR A 295 3.93 14.67 9.40
CA THR A 295 3.79 13.62 10.44
C THR A 295 5.05 12.75 10.53
N VAL A 296 5.80 12.58 9.44
CA VAL A 296 6.96 11.67 9.37
C VAL A 296 8.28 12.37 9.06
N SER A 297 8.25 13.60 8.54
CA SER A 297 9.43 14.34 8.09
C SER A 297 10.57 14.41 9.12
N ARG A 298 10.26 14.52 10.42
CA ARG A 298 11.30 14.47 11.47
C ARG A 298 11.97 13.10 11.55
N ARG A 299 11.19 12.03 11.58
CA ARG A 299 11.71 10.65 11.67
C ARG A 299 12.52 10.31 10.43
N PHE A 300 11.93 10.50 9.26
CA PHE A 300 12.56 10.16 7.98
C PHE A 300 13.77 11.07 7.70
N GLY A 301 13.71 12.35 8.10
CA GLY A 301 14.84 13.26 8.01
C GLY A 301 16.05 12.82 8.84
N LEU A 302 15.84 12.38 10.08
CA LEU A 302 16.93 11.86 10.94
C LEU A 302 17.52 10.55 10.40
N LEU A 303 16.68 9.66 9.84
CA LEU A 303 17.16 8.42 9.20
C LEU A 303 17.95 8.71 7.92
N LEU A 304 17.48 9.63 7.09
CA LEU A 304 18.19 10.10 5.91
C LEU A 304 19.53 10.74 6.28
N GLU A 305 19.56 11.57 7.33
CA GLU A 305 20.80 12.16 7.84
C GLU A 305 21.81 11.08 8.24
N ALA A 306 21.38 10.09 9.03
CA ALA A 306 22.24 8.98 9.45
C ALA A 306 22.77 8.18 8.24
N PHE A 307 21.91 7.88 7.27
CA PHE A 307 22.29 7.17 6.04
C PHE A 307 23.28 7.99 5.20
N CYS A 308 22.99 9.26 4.93
CA CYS A 308 23.82 10.15 4.12
C CYS A 308 25.20 10.39 4.74
N ARG A 309 25.32 10.37 6.07
CA ARG A 309 26.61 10.46 6.77
C ARG A 309 27.50 9.25 6.55
N ALA A 310 26.93 8.07 6.23
CA ALA A 310 27.66 6.80 6.16
C ALA A 310 27.68 6.15 4.77
N CYS A 311 26.85 6.58 3.80
CA CYS A 311 26.77 5.96 2.47
C CYS A 311 27.96 6.27 1.53
N GLY A 312 28.97 6.99 2.02
CA GLY A 312 30.23 7.24 1.32
C GLY A 312 30.07 8.09 0.06
N MET A 313 30.76 7.71 -1.02
CA MET A 313 30.72 8.45 -2.29
C MET A 313 29.35 8.41 -2.97
N TYR A 314 28.48 7.46 -2.60
CA TYR A 314 27.15 7.35 -3.18
C TYR A 314 26.29 8.60 -2.95
N LEU A 315 26.55 9.35 -1.87
CA LEU A 315 25.90 10.65 -1.61
C LEU A 315 26.05 11.62 -2.78
N LYS A 316 27.20 11.65 -3.47
CA LYS A 316 27.41 12.52 -4.63
C LYS A 316 26.49 12.14 -5.80
N HIS A 317 26.27 10.85 -6.00
CA HIS A 317 25.34 10.35 -7.02
C HIS A 317 23.89 10.67 -6.66
N LEU A 318 23.50 10.49 -5.40
CA LEU A 318 22.18 10.87 -4.91
C LEU A 318 21.92 12.38 -5.09
N ASN A 319 22.87 13.24 -4.72
CA ASN A 319 22.73 14.69 -4.90
C ASN A 319 22.52 15.08 -6.37
N ARG A 320 23.23 14.45 -7.31
CA ARG A 320 23.00 14.66 -8.76
C ARG A 320 21.60 14.24 -9.19
N GLN A 321 21.11 13.11 -8.66
CA GLN A 321 19.74 12.67 -8.95
C GLN A 321 18.72 13.67 -8.37
N VAL A 322 18.92 14.15 -7.13
CA VAL A 322 18.03 15.16 -6.52
C VAL A 322 18.01 16.44 -7.36
N GLU A 323 19.17 16.98 -7.73
CA GLU A 323 19.25 18.18 -8.58
C GLU A 323 18.54 17.97 -9.92
N ALA A 324 18.70 16.79 -10.53
CA ALA A 324 18.02 16.44 -11.76
C ALA A 324 16.50 16.43 -11.59
N MET A 325 15.99 15.85 -10.51
CA MET A 325 14.56 15.81 -10.22
C MET A 325 14.00 17.20 -9.95
N ASP A 326 14.70 18.05 -9.20
CA ASP A 326 14.28 19.42 -8.91
C ASP A 326 14.15 20.26 -10.20
N LYS A 327 15.08 20.07 -11.15
CA LYS A 327 15.01 20.71 -12.48
C LYS A 327 13.79 20.25 -13.28
N LEU A 328 13.45 18.95 -13.26
CA LEU A 328 12.27 18.42 -13.94
C LEU A 328 10.96 18.91 -13.29
N VAL A 329 10.91 19.00 -11.95
CA VAL A 329 9.77 19.57 -11.22
C VAL A 329 9.55 21.01 -11.66
N ASN A 330 10.58 21.86 -11.58
CA ASN A 330 10.49 23.27 -11.98
C ASN A 330 10.04 23.43 -13.44
N LEU A 331 10.63 22.65 -14.36
CA LEU A 331 10.25 22.68 -15.78
C LEU A 331 8.76 22.34 -15.97
N THR A 332 8.29 21.25 -15.36
CA THR A 332 6.89 20.84 -15.48
C THR A 332 5.91 21.80 -14.80
N ASP A 333 6.30 22.47 -13.71
CA ASP A 333 5.47 23.49 -13.07
C ASP A 333 5.34 24.75 -13.95
N THR A 334 6.43 25.20 -14.59
CA THR A 334 6.37 26.26 -15.60
C THR A 334 5.48 25.87 -16.77
N LEU A 335 5.64 24.66 -17.33
CA LEU A 335 4.81 24.16 -18.45
C LEU A 335 3.32 24.00 -18.11
N LYS A 336 2.96 23.88 -16.83
CA LYS A 336 1.57 23.85 -16.38
C LYS A 336 0.97 25.26 -16.24
N GLN A 337 1.79 26.25 -15.88
CA GLN A 337 1.37 27.64 -15.70
C GLN A 337 1.33 28.38 -17.03
N GLU A 338 2.37 28.24 -17.83
CA GLU A 338 2.50 28.86 -19.15
C GLU A 338 2.03 27.85 -20.20
N LYS A 339 0.85 28.09 -20.80
CA LYS A 339 0.30 27.25 -21.88
C LYS A 339 1.09 27.39 -23.21
N LYS A 340 2.43 27.47 -23.14
CA LYS A 340 3.31 27.53 -24.29
C LYS A 340 4.19 26.28 -24.29
N ASP A 341 4.39 25.71 -25.47
CA ASP A 341 5.36 24.65 -25.67
C ASP A 341 6.75 25.31 -25.74
N GLU A 342 7.37 25.47 -24.58
CA GLU A 342 8.78 25.88 -24.54
C GLU A 342 9.68 24.71 -24.98
N THR A 343 10.73 25.06 -25.71
CA THR A 343 11.76 24.12 -26.14
C THR A 343 12.54 23.65 -24.91
N PHE A 344 12.77 22.33 -24.81
CA PHE A 344 13.65 21.76 -23.78
C PHE A 344 15.02 22.44 -23.88
N SER A 345 15.37 23.30 -22.92
CA SER A 345 16.74 23.81 -22.80
C SER A 345 17.67 22.68 -22.36
N SER A 346 18.97 22.81 -22.62
CA SER A 346 20.02 21.81 -22.40
C SER A 346 20.32 21.54 -20.92
N ILE A 347 19.33 20.97 -20.21
CA ILE A 347 19.34 20.80 -18.75
C ILE A 347 20.10 19.53 -18.32
N PHE A 348 20.24 18.54 -19.21
CA PHE A 348 20.81 17.22 -18.91
C PHE A 348 21.87 16.79 -19.92
N LEU A 349 23.00 16.26 -19.43
CA LEU A 349 24.03 15.62 -20.27
C LEU A 349 23.49 14.32 -20.89
N CYS A 350 23.86 14.03 -22.14
CA CYS A 350 23.44 12.84 -22.89
C CYS A 350 21.92 12.69 -23.14
N LEU A 351 21.15 13.77 -22.96
CA LEU A 351 19.73 13.79 -23.28
C LEU A 351 19.53 13.97 -24.79
N ARG A 352 18.77 13.06 -25.42
CA ARG A 352 18.37 13.14 -26.84
C ARG A 352 17.15 14.05 -26.94
N LEU A 353 17.40 15.36 -27.05
CA LEU A 353 16.35 16.39 -27.04
C LEU A 353 15.33 16.18 -28.17
N GLU A 354 15.77 15.69 -29.33
CA GLU A 354 14.90 15.38 -30.47
C GLU A 354 13.91 14.23 -30.22
N GLU A 355 14.21 13.33 -29.27
CA GLU A 355 13.35 12.21 -28.87
C GLU A 355 12.52 12.51 -27.61
N CYS A 356 12.78 13.65 -26.96
CA CYS A 356 12.01 14.10 -25.79
C CYS A 356 10.71 14.78 -26.21
N ARG A 357 9.62 14.51 -25.49
CA ARG A 357 8.30 15.10 -25.79
C ARG A 357 7.43 15.27 -24.56
N ILE A 358 6.52 16.23 -24.64
CA ILE A 358 5.43 16.38 -23.67
C ILE A 358 4.27 15.49 -24.13
N MET A 359 3.81 14.59 -23.27
CA MET A 359 2.69 13.70 -23.58
C MET A 359 1.36 14.47 -23.50
N SER A 360 0.39 14.07 -24.31
CA SER A 360 -0.92 14.73 -24.45
C SER A 360 -1.91 14.48 -23.31
N SER A 361 -1.53 13.72 -22.28
CA SER A 361 -2.41 13.44 -21.15
C SER A 361 -2.58 14.66 -20.24
N ALA A 362 -3.63 14.66 -19.40
CA ALA A 362 -4.07 15.84 -18.65
C ALA A 362 -2.98 16.48 -17.76
N LYS A 363 -2.07 15.69 -17.22
CA LYS A 363 -0.96 16.16 -16.36
C LYS A 363 0.32 16.50 -17.12
N ARG A 364 0.31 16.39 -18.45
CA ARG A 364 1.45 16.69 -19.34
C ARG A 364 2.78 16.04 -18.90
N PRO A 365 2.85 14.71 -18.68
CA PRO A 365 4.09 14.06 -18.32
C PRO A 365 5.15 14.23 -19.40
N LEU A 366 6.42 14.24 -18.98
CA LEU A 366 7.55 14.34 -19.88
C LEU A 366 8.03 12.94 -20.26
N TRP A 367 8.11 12.67 -21.55
CA TRP A 367 8.84 11.54 -22.11
C TRP A 367 10.27 11.98 -22.33
N LEU A 368 11.20 11.37 -21.60
CA LEU A 368 12.61 11.74 -21.60
C LEU A 368 13.44 10.56 -22.12
N ASN A 369 14.43 10.85 -22.95
CA ASN A 369 15.27 9.86 -23.60
C ASN A 369 16.75 10.23 -23.45
N TRP A 370 17.53 9.33 -22.88
CA TRP A 370 18.97 9.49 -22.70
C TRP A 370 19.73 8.46 -23.50
N GLU A 371 20.86 8.85 -24.06
CA GLU A 371 21.84 7.90 -24.56
C GLU A 371 22.46 7.09 -23.40
N ASN A 372 22.65 5.79 -23.62
CA ASN A 372 23.35 4.91 -22.70
C ASN A 372 24.86 5.01 -22.95
N PRO A 373 25.64 5.60 -22.02
CA PRO A 373 27.08 5.80 -22.22
C PRO A 373 27.90 4.51 -22.05
N ASP A 374 27.26 3.37 -21.76
CA ASP A 374 27.94 2.09 -21.66
C ASP A 374 28.59 1.70 -23.00
N ILE A 375 29.83 1.22 -22.94
CA ILE A 375 30.62 0.84 -24.12
C ILE A 375 29.94 -0.31 -24.89
N MET A 376 29.16 -1.15 -24.19
CA MET A 376 28.42 -2.28 -24.72
C MET A 376 26.92 -1.99 -24.81
N SER A 377 26.51 -0.71 -24.86
CA SER A 377 25.10 -0.30 -24.91
C SER A 377 24.33 -0.98 -26.05
N GLU A 378 24.96 -1.25 -27.19
CA GLU A 378 24.37 -1.96 -28.33
C GLU A 378 23.86 -3.38 -27.99
N LEU A 379 24.43 -4.04 -26.97
CA LEU A 379 24.06 -5.40 -26.55
C LEU A 379 22.87 -5.43 -25.56
N LEU A 380 22.51 -4.30 -24.97
CA LEU A 380 21.43 -4.19 -23.98
C LEU A 380 20.36 -3.20 -24.45
N PHE A 381 20.75 -1.93 -24.50
CA PHE A 381 19.96 -0.83 -25.02
C PHE A 381 20.85 0.39 -25.24
N THR A 382 20.71 1.01 -26.41
CA THR A 382 21.42 2.24 -26.77
C THR A 382 20.84 3.49 -26.10
N ASN A 383 19.54 3.48 -25.80
CA ASN A 383 18.81 4.59 -25.20
C ASN A 383 18.09 4.15 -23.92
N ASN A 384 17.93 5.05 -22.95
CA ASN A 384 17.11 4.89 -21.75
C ASN A 384 15.91 5.85 -21.83
N GLU A 385 14.71 5.30 -21.80
CA GLU A 385 13.47 6.07 -21.87
C GLU A 385 12.77 6.05 -20.52
N ILE A 386 12.43 7.23 -20.00
CA ILE A 386 11.77 7.40 -18.70
C ILE A 386 10.65 8.42 -18.86
N ILE A 387 9.50 8.11 -18.28
CA ILE A 387 8.40 9.06 -18.12
C ILE A 387 8.55 9.74 -16.76
N PHE A 388 8.68 11.07 -16.77
CA PHE A 388 8.58 11.89 -15.58
C PHE A 388 7.15 12.42 -15.44
N LYS A 389 6.51 12.15 -14.30
CA LYS A 389 5.14 12.55 -14.02
C LYS A 389 5.13 13.48 -12.80
N ASN A 390 4.53 14.66 -12.97
CA ASN A 390 4.31 15.61 -11.89
C ASN A 390 2.81 15.95 -11.83
N GLY A 391 2.18 15.71 -10.69
CA GLY A 391 0.79 16.04 -10.39
C GLY A 391 -0.14 14.83 -10.23
N ASP A 392 0.40 13.60 -10.22
CA ASP A 392 -0.31 12.36 -9.91
C ASP A 392 0.45 11.58 -8.83
N ASP A 393 -0.28 10.97 -7.90
CA ASP A 393 0.29 10.08 -6.91
C ASP A 393 0.66 8.74 -7.56
N LEU A 394 1.95 8.36 -7.49
CA LEU A 394 2.46 7.09 -8.04
C LEU A 394 2.59 5.98 -7.00
N ARG A 395 2.18 6.22 -5.75
CA ARG A 395 2.27 5.20 -4.68
C ARG A 395 1.39 4.00 -4.99
N GLN A 396 0.20 4.21 -5.56
CA GLN A 396 -0.70 3.14 -6.00
C GLN A 396 -0.08 2.28 -7.12
N ASP A 397 0.51 2.91 -8.13
CA ASP A 397 1.22 2.21 -9.21
C ASP A 397 2.41 1.40 -8.69
N MET A 398 3.24 2.02 -7.84
CA MET A 398 4.42 1.38 -7.25
C MET A 398 4.03 0.14 -6.44
N LEU A 399 2.98 0.24 -5.61
CA LEU A 399 2.44 -0.90 -4.87
C LEU A 399 1.93 -1.99 -5.82
N THR A 400 1.10 -1.63 -6.79
CA THR A 400 0.49 -2.60 -7.70
C THR A 400 1.55 -3.37 -8.48
N LEU A 401 2.57 -2.69 -8.99
CA LEU A 401 3.69 -3.30 -9.72
C LEU A 401 4.53 -4.21 -8.81
N GLN A 402 4.76 -3.80 -7.56
CA GLN A 402 5.42 -4.65 -6.56
C GLN A 402 4.62 -5.94 -6.30
N ILE A 403 3.30 -5.83 -6.14
CA ILE A 403 2.42 -6.99 -5.94
C ILE A 403 2.39 -7.90 -7.17
N ILE A 404 2.31 -7.35 -8.38
CA ILE A 404 2.43 -8.12 -9.64
C ILE A 404 3.75 -8.88 -9.70
N LYS A 405 4.87 -8.25 -9.29
CA LYS A 405 6.17 -8.92 -9.21
C LYS A 405 6.18 -10.08 -8.20
N ILE A 406 5.52 -9.92 -7.06
CA ILE A 406 5.36 -11.01 -6.07
C ILE A 406 4.51 -12.15 -6.64
N MET A 407 3.41 -11.83 -7.32
CA MET A 407 2.56 -12.84 -7.99
C MET A 407 3.36 -13.64 -9.02
N GLU A 408 4.13 -12.96 -9.88
CA GLU A 408 4.98 -13.62 -10.86
C GLU A 408 6.01 -14.55 -10.22
N ASN A 409 6.68 -14.12 -9.15
CA ASN A 409 7.63 -14.98 -8.43
C ASN A 409 6.94 -16.23 -7.86
N ILE A 410 5.73 -16.10 -7.31
CA ILE A 410 4.97 -17.24 -6.79
C ILE A 410 4.61 -18.21 -7.93
N TRP A 411 4.13 -17.70 -9.06
CA TRP A 411 3.78 -18.53 -10.22
C TRP A 411 5.01 -19.25 -10.79
N GLN A 412 6.13 -18.55 -10.95
CA GLN A 412 7.37 -19.14 -11.43
C GLN A 412 7.89 -20.25 -10.50
N ASN A 413 7.83 -20.04 -9.18
CA ASN A 413 8.22 -21.06 -8.20
C ASN A 413 7.33 -22.32 -8.23
N GLN A 414 6.10 -22.20 -8.74
CA GLN A 414 5.19 -23.32 -8.97
C GLN A 414 5.27 -23.88 -10.41
N GLY A 415 6.27 -23.47 -11.20
CA GLY A 415 6.46 -23.92 -12.59
C GLY A 415 5.46 -23.32 -13.57
N LEU A 416 4.75 -22.26 -13.19
CA LEU A 416 3.80 -21.55 -14.04
C LEU A 416 4.41 -20.24 -14.55
N ASP A 417 4.97 -20.27 -15.75
CA ASP A 417 5.53 -19.09 -16.40
C ASP A 417 4.41 -18.29 -17.10
N LEU A 418 3.96 -17.20 -16.45
CA LEU A 418 2.94 -16.28 -16.97
C LEU A 418 3.54 -15.03 -17.62
N ARG A 419 4.86 -14.83 -17.59
CA ARG A 419 5.54 -13.76 -18.31
C ARG A 419 4.98 -12.37 -17.98
N MET A 420 4.75 -12.08 -16.71
CA MET A 420 4.33 -10.74 -16.28
C MET A 420 5.42 -9.68 -16.54
N LEU A 421 5.01 -8.41 -16.67
CA LEU A 421 5.92 -7.28 -16.90
C LEU A 421 5.71 -6.17 -15.85
N PRO A 422 6.24 -6.34 -14.63
CA PRO A 422 6.24 -5.29 -13.61
C PRO A 422 7.36 -4.27 -13.89
N TYR A 423 7.08 -3.29 -14.74
CA TYR A 423 8.01 -2.20 -15.07
C TYR A 423 8.34 -1.32 -13.84
N GLY A 424 9.46 -0.60 -13.90
CA GLY A 424 9.90 0.31 -12.84
C GLY A 424 8.95 1.49 -12.65
N CYS A 425 8.55 1.73 -11.41
CA CYS A 425 7.80 2.92 -11.00
C CYS A 425 8.31 3.38 -9.64
N LEU A 426 8.65 4.65 -9.49
CA LEU A 426 9.20 5.21 -8.26
C LEU A 426 8.59 6.57 -7.97
N SER A 427 7.91 6.69 -6.83
CA SER A 427 7.56 7.98 -6.25
C SER A 427 8.82 8.62 -5.65
N ILE A 428 9.07 9.89 -6.00
CA ILE A 428 10.26 10.64 -5.57
C ILE A 428 9.92 11.85 -4.70
N GLY A 429 8.63 12.19 -4.58
CA GLY A 429 8.12 13.37 -3.87
C GLY A 429 6.59 13.38 -3.82
N ASP A 430 6.03 14.50 -3.37
CA ASP A 430 4.58 14.72 -3.32
C ASP A 430 3.98 14.75 -4.73
N CYS A 431 3.24 13.70 -5.10
CA CYS A 431 2.63 13.56 -6.42
C CYS A 431 3.62 13.71 -7.60
N VAL A 432 4.89 13.33 -7.39
CA VAL A 432 5.93 13.33 -8.44
C VAL A 432 6.64 11.99 -8.45
N GLY A 433 6.95 11.49 -9.65
CA GLY A 433 7.74 10.28 -9.80
C GLY A 433 8.15 9.92 -11.23
N LEU A 434 8.79 8.77 -11.34
CA LEU A 434 9.40 8.23 -12.55
C LEU A 434 8.74 6.89 -12.91
N ILE A 435 8.53 6.67 -14.21
CA ILE A 435 8.01 5.43 -14.76
C ILE A 435 8.95 4.97 -15.88
N GLU A 436 9.38 3.71 -15.82
CA GLU A 436 10.16 3.05 -16.87
C GLU A 436 9.31 2.90 -18.14
N VAL A 437 9.88 3.29 -19.29
CA VAL A 437 9.23 3.04 -20.58
C VAL A 437 9.52 1.62 -21.04
N VAL A 438 8.45 0.86 -21.29
CA VAL A 438 8.55 -0.46 -21.91
C VAL A 438 8.71 -0.30 -23.42
N LYS A 439 9.91 -0.58 -23.91
CA LYS A 439 10.25 -0.46 -25.34
C LYS A 439 9.44 -1.40 -26.22
N ASN A 440 9.29 -1.00 -27.49
CA ASN A 440 8.62 -1.77 -28.55
C ASN A 440 7.21 -2.22 -28.11
N SER A 441 6.48 -1.32 -27.45
CA SER A 441 5.14 -1.58 -26.96
C SER A 441 4.15 -0.53 -27.46
N HIS A 442 2.91 -0.96 -27.65
CA HIS A 442 1.83 -0.10 -28.13
C HIS A 442 0.57 -0.36 -27.31
N THR A 443 -0.22 0.68 -27.06
CA THR A 443 -1.55 0.50 -26.50
C THR A 443 -2.44 -0.22 -27.52
N ILE A 444 -3.44 -0.96 -27.05
CA ILE A 444 -4.44 -1.59 -27.95
C ILE A 444 -5.10 -0.53 -28.84
N MET A 445 -5.34 0.67 -28.29
CA MET A 445 -5.83 1.83 -29.04
C MET A 445 -4.92 2.19 -30.22
N GLN A 446 -3.61 2.33 -29.99
CA GLN A 446 -2.66 2.65 -31.05
C GLN A 446 -2.63 1.59 -32.15
N ILE A 447 -2.82 0.32 -31.80
CA ILE A 447 -2.89 -0.80 -32.76
C ILE A 447 -4.18 -0.72 -33.59
N GLN A 448 -5.34 -0.50 -32.94
CA GLN A 448 -6.64 -0.41 -33.58
C GLN A 448 -6.78 0.85 -34.48
N CYS A 449 -6.14 1.96 -34.09
CA CYS A 449 -6.24 3.24 -34.78
C CYS A 449 -5.21 3.45 -35.91
N LYS A 450 -4.42 2.43 -36.29
CA LYS A 450 -3.44 2.55 -37.40
C LYS A 450 -4.04 2.99 -38.75
N GLY A 451 -5.36 2.89 -38.94
CA GLY A 451 -6.10 3.36 -40.12
C GLY A 451 -6.85 4.69 -39.98
N GLY A 452 -6.55 5.52 -38.97
CA GLY A 452 -7.25 6.79 -38.70
C GLY A 452 -8.71 6.60 -38.23
N LEU A 453 -9.55 7.65 -38.34
CA LEU A 453 -10.95 7.64 -37.87
C LEU A 453 -11.79 6.51 -38.51
N LYS A 454 -11.53 6.16 -39.78
CA LYS A 454 -12.18 5.04 -40.47
C LYS A 454 -11.75 3.67 -39.92
N GLY A 455 -10.46 3.49 -39.60
CA GLY A 455 -9.95 2.26 -38.97
C GLY A 455 -10.45 2.09 -37.54
N ALA A 456 -10.54 3.19 -36.79
CA ALA A 456 -11.12 3.21 -35.46
C ALA A 456 -12.61 2.82 -35.50
N LEU A 457 -13.43 3.40 -36.37
CA LEU A 457 -14.87 3.07 -36.45
C LEU A 457 -15.16 1.66 -36.98
N GLN A 458 -14.24 1.05 -37.73
CA GLN A 458 -14.42 -0.31 -38.26
C GLN A 458 -14.23 -1.42 -37.20
N PHE A 459 -13.60 -1.14 -36.03
CA PHE A 459 -13.41 -2.04 -34.87
C PHE A 459 -13.44 -3.54 -35.20
N ASN A 460 -12.63 -3.95 -36.19
CA ASN A 460 -12.49 -5.35 -36.56
C ASN A 460 -11.75 -6.04 -35.42
N SER A 461 -12.42 -6.97 -34.73
CA SER A 461 -11.84 -7.70 -33.60
C SER A 461 -10.59 -8.52 -33.98
N ASN A 462 -10.32 -8.70 -35.28
CA ASN A 462 -9.10 -9.35 -35.79
C ASN A 462 -7.87 -8.43 -35.84
N THR A 463 -8.02 -7.12 -35.65
CA THR A 463 -6.93 -6.14 -35.88
C THR A 463 -5.71 -6.43 -35.01
N LEU A 464 -5.93 -6.75 -33.74
CA LEU A 464 -4.85 -7.08 -32.81
C LEU A 464 -4.10 -8.36 -33.24
N HIS A 465 -4.84 -9.41 -33.61
CA HIS A 465 -4.26 -10.66 -34.11
C HIS A 465 -3.46 -10.45 -35.40
N HIS A 466 -4.00 -9.67 -36.34
CA HIS A 466 -3.28 -9.32 -37.57
C HIS A 466 -1.99 -8.57 -37.28
N TRP A 467 -2.01 -7.60 -36.35
CA TRP A 467 -0.80 -6.86 -35.96
C TRP A 467 0.27 -7.79 -35.35
N ILE A 468 -0.11 -8.72 -34.46
CA ILE A 468 0.82 -9.71 -33.90
C ILE A 468 1.40 -10.59 -35.01
N ARG A 469 0.57 -11.03 -35.96
CA ARG A 469 0.99 -11.85 -37.10
C ARG A 469 1.90 -11.11 -38.08
N GLU A 470 1.68 -9.82 -38.27
CA GLU A 470 2.53 -8.97 -39.11
C GLU A 470 3.94 -8.83 -38.52
N LYS A 471 4.01 -8.62 -37.19
CA LYS A 471 5.26 -8.47 -36.45
C LYS A 471 6.01 -9.78 -36.23
N ASN A 472 5.32 -10.91 -36.23
CA ASN A 472 5.90 -12.23 -35.93
C ASN A 472 5.57 -13.22 -37.04
N LYS A 473 6.53 -13.45 -37.95
CA LYS A 473 6.39 -14.36 -39.11
C LYS A 473 7.02 -15.72 -38.83
N GLY A 474 6.53 -16.77 -39.50
CA GLY A 474 7.04 -18.13 -39.35
C GLY A 474 6.91 -18.65 -37.92
N GLU A 475 7.93 -19.34 -37.42
CA GLU A 475 7.93 -19.93 -36.07
C GLU A 475 7.83 -18.90 -34.93
N ALA A 476 8.14 -17.62 -35.20
CA ALA A 476 7.97 -16.57 -34.20
C ALA A 476 6.50 -16.30 -33.86
N TYR A 477 5.58 -16.61 -34.80
CA TYR A 477 4.15 -16.41 -34.60
C TYR A 477 3.62 -17.22 -33.41
N ASP A 478 3.89 -18.53 -33.38
CA ASP A 478 3.40 -19.39 -32.30
C ASP A 478 3.98 -19.00 -30.94
N ARG A 479 5.24 -18.56 -30.89
CA ARG A 479 5.86 -18.01 -29.67
C ARG A 479 5.17 -16.73 -29.20
N ALA A 480 4.82 -15.83 -30.13
CA ALA A 480 4.13 -14.60 -29.80
C ALA A 480 2.70 -14.85 -29.29
N ILE A 481 1.98 -15.81 -29.86
CA ILE A 481 0.65 -16.20 -29.38
C ILE A 481 0.73 -16.88 -28.00
N ASP A 482 1.69 -17.78 -27.76
CA ASP A 482 1.89 -18.40 -26.44
C ASP A 482 2.26 -17.35 -25.38
N LEU A 483 3.14 -16.41 -25.71
CA LEU A 483 3.52 -15.28 -24.84
C LEU A 483 2.33 -14.37 -24.54
N PHE A 484 1.51 -14.04 -25.56
CA PHE A 484 0.28 -13.28 -25.37
C PHE A 484 -0.68 -14.02 -24.44
N THR A 485 -0.90 -15.31 -24.66
CA THR A 485 -1.85 -16.12 -23.89
C THR A 485 -1.43 -16.23 -22.42
N ARG A 486 -0.14 -16.46 -22.15
CA ARG A 486 0.42 -16.54 -20.78
C ARG A 486 0.32 -15.22 -20.04
N SER A 487 0.79 -14.13 -20.66
CA SER A 487 0.75 -12.80 -20.06
C SER A 487 -0.68 -12.29 -19.88
N CYS A 488 -1.56 -12.55 -20.83
CA CYS A 488 -2.98 -12.29 -20.69
C CYS A 488 -3.56 -13.04 -19.48
N ALA A 489 -3.30 -14.34 -19.33
CA ALA A 489 -3.79 -15.12 -18.18
C ALA A 489 -3.31 -14.55 -16.83
N GLY A 490 -2.03 -14.17 -16.74
CA GLY A 490 -1.46 -13.57 -15.54
C GLY A 490 -2.09 -12.22 -15.18
N TYR A 491 -2.21 -11.28 -16.14
CA TYR A 491 -2.85 -9.97 -15.90
C TYR A 491 -4.34 -10.09 -15.61
N CYS A 492 -5.03 -11.02 -16.27
CA CYS A 492 -6.42 -11.37 -16.01
C CYS A 492 -6.66 -11.77 -14.55
N VAL A 493 -5.82 -12.67 -14.00
CA VAL A 493 -5.90 -13.08 -12.60
C VAL A 493 -5.46 -11.96 -11.65
N ALA A 494 -4.35 -11.28 -11.93
CA ALA A 494 -3.82 -10.22 -11.07
C ALA A 494 -4.83 -9.06 -10.91
N THR A 495 -5.38 -8.57 -12.03
CA THR A 495 -6.36 -7.47 -12.02
C THR A 495 -7.66 -7.84 -11.33
N PHE A 496 -8.12 -9.09 -11.47
CA PHE A 496 -9.28 -9.59 -10.74
C PHE A 496 -9.04 -9.59 -9.23
N ILE A 497 -7.92 -10.18 -8.79
CA ILE A 497 -7.61 -10.32 -7.35
C ILE A 497 -7.45 -8.94 -6.71
N LEU A 498 -6.73 -8.04 -7.37
CA LEU A 498 -6.43 -6.69 -6.87
C LEU A 498 -7.58 -5.69 -7.09
N GLY A 499 -8.61 -6.05 -7.86
CA GLY A 499 -9.73 -5.18 -8.16
C GLY A 499 -9.30 -3.93 -8.93
N ILE A 500 -8.34 -4.08 -9.85
CA ILE A 500 -7.84 -2.98 -10.69
C ILE A 500 -8.94 -2.60 -11.69
N GLY A 501 -9.45 -1.37 -11.55
CA GLY A 501 -10.50 -0.83 -12.41
C GLY A 501 -10.01 0.06 -13.55
N ASP A 502 -10.97 0.71 -14.21
CA ASP A 502 -10.83 1.61 -15.36
C ASP A 502 -10.08 0.97 -16.54
N ARG A 503 -10.26 -0.33 -16.81
CA ARG A 503 -9.49 -1.07 -17.84
C ARG A 503 -10.04 -0.83 -19.25
N HIS A 504 -9.25 -0.18 -20.09
CA HIS A 504 -9.61 0.19 -21.46
C HIS A 504 -8.44 0.06 -22.45
N ASN A 505 -8.73 0.09 -23.75
CA ASN A 505 -7.72 -0.08 -24.81
C ASN A 505 -6.55 0.94 -24.79
N SER A 506 -6.64 2.03 -24.03
CA SER A 506 -5.51 2.97 -23.81
C SER A 506 -4.58 2.63 -22.65
N ASN A 507 -4.95 1.73 -21.73
CA ASN A 507 -4.13 1.34 -20.57
C ASN A 507 -3.83 -0.17 -20.51
N ILE A 508 -4.06 -0.85 -21.64
CA ILE A 508 -3.55 -2.19 -21.92
C ILE A 508 -2.60 -2.05 -23.11
N MET A 509 -1.40 -2.60 -22.96
CA MET A 509 -0.34 -2.52 -23.95
C MET A 509 0.12 -3.91 -24.36
N VAL A 510 0.62 -4.01 -25.59
CA VAL A 510 1.19 -5.25 -26.14
C VAL A 510 2.54 -4.92 -26.77
N LYS A 511 3.55 -5.72 -26.43
CA LYS A 511 4.88 -5.66 -27.03
C LYS A 511 4.87 -6.33 -28.41
N GLU A 512 5.78 -5.94 -29.28
CA GLU A 512 5.91 -6.54 -30.62
C GLU A 512 6.10 -8.06 -30.60
N ASN A 513 6.70 -8.61 -29.55
CA ASN A 513 6.87 -10.06 -29.35
C ASN A 513 5.60 -10.79 -28.86
N GLY A 514 4.48 -10.08 -28.67
CA GLY A 514 3.20 -10.62 -28.20
C GLY A 514 2.93 -10.49 -26.70
N GLN A 515 3.89 -10.04 -25.88
CA GLN A 515 3.68 -9.91 -24.43
C GLN A 515 2.67 -8.80 -24.10
N LEU A 516 1.58 -9.15 -23.42
CA LEU A 516 0.56 -8.22 -22.94
C LEU A 516 0.91 -7.72 -21.54
N PHE A 517 0.66 -6.44 -21.27
CA PHE A 517 0.79 -5.87 -19.93
C PHE A 517 -0.15 -4.68 -19.72
N HIS A 518 -0.48 -4.41 -18.47
CA HIS A 518 -1.35 -3.30 -18.08
C HIS A 518 -0.49 -2.13 -17.57
N ILE A 519 -0.98 -0.91 -17.74
CA ILE A 519 -0.39 0.33 -17.20
C ILE A 519 -1.45 1.13 -16.44
N ASP A 520 -1.03 2.17 -15.71
CA ASP A 520 -1.91 3.13 -15.02
C ASP A 520 -2.83 2.46 -13.99
N PHE A 521 -2.31 2.19 -12.79
CA PHE A 521 -2.97 1.43 -11.73
C PHE A 521 -3.57 2.32 -10.63
N GLY A 522 -3.94 3.56 -10.96
CA GLY A 522 -4.35 4.57 -9.98
C GLY A 522 -5.52 4.20 -9.05
N HIS A 523 -6.26 3.12 -9.31
CA HIS A 523 -7.34 2.64 -8.44
C HIS A 523 -7.34 1.10 -8.31
N PHE A 524 -7.35 0.59 -7.08
CA PHE A 524 -7.40 -0.84 -6.73
C PHE A 524 -8.37 -1.08 -5.53
N LEU A 525 -8.67 -2.35 -5.21
CA LEU A 525 -9.62 -2.79 -4.15
C LEU A 525 -11.09 -2.33 -4.34
N ASP A 526 -11.60 -2.27 -5.58
CA ASP A 526 -12.99 -1.87 -5.91
C ASP A 526 -13.36 -0.41 -5.56
N HIS A 527 -12.36 0.47 -5.39
CA HIS A 527 -12.50 1.94 -5.34
C HIS A 527 -12.83 2.55 -6.71
N LYS A 528 -13.87 2.00 -7.37
CA LYS A 528 -14.29 2.41 -8.70
C LYS A 528 -14.94 3.79 -8.67
N LYS A 529 -14.63 4.63 -9.66
CA LYS A 529 -15.28 5.92 -9.88
C LYS A 529 -16.79 5.73 -10.04
N LYS A 530 -17.60 6.32 -9.14
CA LYS A 530 -19.05 6.42 -9.26
C LYS A 530 -19.40 7.63 -10.14
N LYS A 531 -20.30 7.48 -11.12
CA LYS A 531 -20.86 8.61 -11.87
C LYS A 531 -22.39 8.58 -11.72
N PHE A 532 -22.98 9.66 -11.23
CA PHE A 532 -24.43 9.76 -10.95
C PHE A 532 -24.98 8.63 -10.05
N GLY A 533 -24.18 8.13 -9.10
CA GLY A 533 -24.60 7.05 -8.18
C GLY A 533 -24.47 5.63 -8.73
N TYR A 534 -24.18 5.44 -10.02
CA TYR A 534 -23.98 4.11 -10.63
C TYR A 534 -22.49 3.76 -10.75
N LYS A 535 -22.13 2.51 -10.43
CA LYS A 535 -20.78 1.96 -10.67
C LYS A 535 -20.53 1.90 -12.19
N ARG A 536 -19.43 2.51 -12.65
CA ARG A 536 -19.12 2.63 -14.08
C ARG A 536 -18.71 1.29 -14.71
N GLU A 537 -18.07 0.41 -13.95
CA GLU A 537 -17.63 -0.92 -14.42
C GLU A 537 -18.44 -2.04 -13.78
N ARG A 538 -19.14 -2.81 -14.62
CA ARG A 538 -20.04 -3.88 -14.21
C ARG A 538 -19.36 -5.25 -14.13
N VAL A 539 -18.20 -5.40 -14.77
CA VAL A 539 -17.52 -6.68 -14.95
C VAL A 539 -16.21 -6.70 -14.14
N PRO A 540 -15.92 -7.77 -13.39
CA PRO A 540 -14.71 -7.87 -12.57
C PRO A 540 -13.45 -8.24 -13.37
N PHE A 541 -13.58 -8.50 -14.67
CA PHE A 541 -12.53 -9.02 -15.54
C PHE A 541 -12.72 -8.49 -16.96
N VAL A 542 -11.64 -8.14 -17.66
CA VAL A 542 -11.68 -7.64 -19.04
C VAL A 542 -11.14 -8.71 -20.00
N LEU A 543 -12.05 -9.57 -20.47
CA LEU A 543 -11.81 -10.50 -21.59
C LEU A 543 -12.53 -9.98 -22.81
N THR A 544 -11.83 -9.28 -23.70
CA THR A 544 -12.45 -8.79 -24.93
C THR A 544 -12.37 -9.82 -26.04
N GLN A 545 -13.27 -9.70 -27.02
CA GLN A 545 -13.26 -10.56 -28.21
C GLN A 545 -11.91 -10.46 -28.95
N ASP A 546 -11.30 -9.27 -28.97
CA ASP A 546 -9.96 -9.05 -29.56
C ASP A 546 -8.91 -9.98 -28.95
N PHE A 547 -8.94 -10.20 -27.62
CA PHE A 547 -7.99 -11.09 -26.94
C PHE A 547 -8.30 -12.56 -27.22
N LEU A 548 -9.59 -12.93 -27.22
CA LEU A 548 -10.03 -14.29 -27.52
C LEU A 548 -9.62 -14.75 -28.91
N ILE A 549 -9.68 -13.86 -29.90
CA ILE A 549 -9.24 -14.14 -31.27
C ILE A 549 -7.73 -14.38 -31.32
N VAL A 550 -6.93 -13.61 -30.58
CA VAL A 550 -5.49 -13.84 -30.50
C VAL A 550 -5.19 -15.20 -29.87
N ILE A 551 -5.79 -15.50 -28.72
CA ILE A 551 -5.64 -16.77 -28.01
C ILE A 551 -6.03 -17.95 -28.92
N SER A 552 -7.13 -17.81 -29.66
CA SER A 552 -7.66 -18.84 -30.56
C SER A 552 -7.00 -18.85 -31.94
N LYS A 553 -5.83 -18.20 -32.10
CA LYS A 553 -5.06 -18.14 -33.36
C LYS A 553 -5.87 -17.63 -34.58
N GLY A 554 -6.87 -16.79 -34.36
CA GLY A 554 -7.68 -16.19 -35.42
C GLY A 554 -8.99 -16.93 -35.72
N VAL A 555 -9.32 -17.99 -34.98
CA VAL A 555 -10.60 -18.71 -35.11
C VAL A 555 -11.76 -17.84 -34.60
N GLN A 556 -12.88 -17.79 -35.32
CA GLN A 556 -14.04 -16.97 -34.93
C GLN A 556 -14.84 -17.57 -33.76
N GLU A 557 -15.04 -18.88 -33.71
CA GLU A 557 -15.66 -19.56 -32.56
C GLU A 557 -14.61 -19.82 -31.45
N CYS A 558 -14.15 -18.73 -30.82
CA CYS A 558 -13.00 -18.75 -29.91
C CYS A 558 -13.20 -19.64 -28.67
N THR A 559 -14.43 -19.80 -28.19
CA THR A 559 -14.73 -20.43 -26.88
C THR A 559 -14.70 -21.94 -26.88
N LYS A 560 -14.80 -22.59 -28.04
CA LYS A 560 -14.75 -24.04 -28.18
C LYS A 560 -13.42 -24.50 -28.78
N THR A 561 -12.34 -23.85 -28.38
CA THR A 561 -10.98 -24.15 -28.85
C THR A 561 -10.13 -24.72 -27.73
N LYS A 562 -9.20 -25.63 -28.07
CA LYS A 562 -8.25 -26.20 -27.11
C LYS A 562 -7.33 -25.11 -26.54
N GLU A 563 -7.06 -24.08 -27.34
CA GLU A 563 -6.30 -22.90 -26.95
C GLU A 563 -7.00 -22.13 -25.82
N PHE A 564 -8.31 -21.94 -25.93
CA PHE A 564 -9.09 -21.29 -24.88
C PHE A 564 -9.19 -22.15 -23.61
N GLU A 565 -9.40 -23.46 -23.73
CA GLU A 565 -9.37 -24.38 -22.59
C GLU A 565 -8.03 -24.31 -21.84
N ARG A 566 -6.91 -24.32 -22.58
CA ARG A 566 -5.57 -24.15 -22.00
C ARG A 566 -5.38 -22.79 -21.31
N PHE A 567 -5.93 -21.71 -21.89
CA PHE A 567 -5.95 -20.40 -21.26
C PHE A 567 -6.72 -20.41 -19.93
N GLN A 568 -7.91 -21.02 -19.90
CA GLN A 568 -8.70 -21.15 -18.68
C GLN A 568 -7.95 -21.93 -17.60
N GLU A 569 -7.31 -23.05 -17.97
CA GLU A 569 -6.51 -23.85 -17.04
C GLU A 569 -5.35 -23.05 -16.43
N MET A 570 -4.66 -22.21 -17.22
CA MET A 570 -3.63 -21.31 -16.71
C MET A 570 -4.19 -20.30 -15.72
N CYS A 571 -5.34 -19.68 -16.01
CA CYS A 571 -6.02 -18.77 -15.09
C CYS A 571 -6.42 -19.46 -13.77
N TYR A 572 -6.93 -20.70 -13.83
CA TYR A 572 -7.30 -21.48 -12.64
C TYR A 572 -6.09 -21.79 -11.76
N LYS A 573 -5.02 -22.29 -12.36
CA LYS A 573 -3.76 -22.59 -11.65
C LYS A 573 -3.18 -21.33 -11.01
N ALA A 574 -3.14 -20.23 -11.76
CA ALA A 574 -2.65 -18.94 -11.28
C ALA A 574 -3.48 -18.41 -10.09
N TYR A 575 -4.81 -18.47 -10.17
CA TYR A 575 -5.71 -18.04 -9.09
C TYR A 575 -5.48 -18.84 -7.81
N LEU A 576 -5.44 -20.17 -7.92
CA LEU A 576 -5.23 -21.06 -6.77
C LEU A 576 -3.84 -20.88 -6.14
N ALA A 577 -2.81 -20.64 -6.95
CA ALA A 577 -1.45 -20.36 -6.47
C ALA A 577 -1.42 -19.10 -5.58
N ILE A 578 -2.07 -18.00 -6.02
CA ILE A 578 -2.16 -16.79 -5.22
C ILE A 578 -3.01 -17.01 -3.97
N ARG A 579 -4.11 -17.74 -4.07
CA ARG A 579 -4.98 -18.05 -2.93
C ARG A 579 -4.24 -18.80 -1.82
N GLN A 580 -3.33 -19.70 -2.15
CA GLN A 580 -2.49 -20.40 -1.16
C GLN A 580 -1.56 -19.46 -0.39
N HIS A 581 -1.24 -18.29 -0.96
CA HIS A 581 -0.35 -17.28 -0.38
C HIS A 581 -1.11 -16.03 0.10
N ALA A 582 -2.44 -16.13 0.29
CA ALA A 582 -3.28 -14.99 0.60
C ALA A 582 -2.85 -14.20 1.85
N SER A 583 -2.32 -14.90 2.87
CA SER A 583 -1.82 -14.27 4.10
C SER A 583 -0.71 -13.26 3.81
N LEU A 584 0.24 -13.59 2.93
CA LEU A 584 1.31 -12.68 2.54
C LEU A 584 0.74 -11.39 1.92
N PHE A 585 -0.20 -11.51 0.97
CA PHE A 585 -0.78 -10.32 0.35
C PHE A 585 -1.54 -9.46 1.37
N ILE A 586 -2.38 -10.08 2.21
CA ILE A 586 -3.10 -9.37 3.29
C ILE A 586 -2.13 -8.63 4.21
N ASN A 587 -1.03 -9.28 4.61
CA ASN A 587 0.00 -8.68 5.46
C ASN A 587 0.68 -7.51 4.76
N LEU A 588 1.07 -7.66 3.48
CA LEU A 588 1.71 -6.59 2.71
C LEU A 588 0.82 -5.36 2.54
N PHE A 589 -0.50 -5.53 2.36
CA PHE A 589 -1.44 -4.41 2.33
C PHE A 589 -1.65 -3.80 3.73
N SER A 590 -1.73 -4.62 4.78
CA SER A 590 -1.92 -4.16 6.16
C SER A 590 -0.77 -3.26 6.63
N LEU A 591 0.46 -3.58 6.24
CA LEU A 591 1.65 -2.77 6.55
C LEU A 591 1.67 -1.39 5.86
N LEU A 592 0.76 -1.15 4.91
CA LEU A 592 0.67 0.10 4.13
C LEU A 592 -0.49 1.00 4.55
N LEU A 593 -1.30 0.62 5.54
CA LEU A 593 -2.42 1.45 6.03
C LEU A 593 -1.95 2.87 6.46
N GLY A 594 -0.72 2.98 6.99
CA GLY A 594 -0.10 4.24 7.42
C GLY A 594 0.51 5.06 6.28
N CYS A 595 0.42 4.59 5.03
CA CYS A 595 0.92 5.30 3.86
C CYS A 595 0.06 6.54 3.54
N GLY A 596 -1.23 6.52 3.88
CA GLY A 596 -2.16 7.60 3.53
C GLY A 596 -2.51 7.58 2.04
N MET A 597 -2.69 6.38 1.48
CA MET A 597 -3.30 6.20 0.16
C MET A 597 -4.82 6.27 0.30
N PRO A 598 -5.54 7.03 -0.54
CA PRO A 598 -7.01 7.16 -0.45
C PRO A 598 -7.75 5.82 -0.53
N GLU A 599 -7.25 4.89 -1.35
CA GLU A 599 -7.85 3.57 -1.59
C GLU A 599 -7.46 2.51 -0.56
N LEU A 600 -6.64 2.85 0.44
CA LEU A 600 -6.15 1.93 1.46
C LEU A 600 -5.98 2.67 2.80
N GLN A 601 -7.09 2.79 3.53
CA GLN A 601 -7.14 3.52 4.81
C GLN A 601 -7.56 2.63 5.97
N SER A 602 -8.22 1.51 5.71
CA SER A 602 -8.81 0.63 6.72
C SER A 602 -8.64 -0.85 6.39
N PHE A 603 -8.84 -1.71 7.39
CA PHE A 603 -8.89 -3.16 7.18
C PHE A 603 -10.09 -3.60 6.32
N ASP A 604 -11.14 -2.78 6.22
CA ASP A 604 -12.29 -3.04 5.34
C ASP A 604 -11.91 -2.97 3.86
N ASP A 605 -10.97 -2.07 3.50
CA ASP A 605 -10.43 -2.01 2.14
C ASP A 605 -9.71 -3.32 1.78
N ILE A 606 -8.95 -3.85 2.74
CA ILE A 606 -8.20 -5.11 2.60
C ILE A 606 -9.14 -6.32 2.55
N ALA A 607 -10.33 -6.24 3.18
CA ALA A 607 -11.34 -7.30 3.14
C ALA A 607 -11.80 -7.62 1.70
N TYR A 608 -11.61 -6.70 0.75
CA TYR A 608 -11.78 -6.98 -0.67
C TYR A 608 -10.96 -8.18 -1.14
N LEU A 609 -9.68 -8.29 -0.75
CA LEU A 609 -8.81 -9.41 -1.12
C LEU A 609 -9.33 -10.74 -0.55
N ARG A 610 -9.83 -10.72 0.69
CA ARG A 610 -10.42 -11.91 1.32
C ARG A 610 -11.63 -12.41 0.54
N LYS A 611 -12.44 -11.48 0.04
CA LYS A 611 -13.62 -11.76 -0.78
C LYS A 611 -13.23 -12.31 -2.16
N THR A 612 -12.31 -11.66 -2.88
CA THR A 612 -11.90 -12.10 -4.24
C THR A 612 -11.17 -13.44 -4.22
N LEU A 613 -10.39 -13.72 -3.19
CA LEU A 613 -9.73 -15.01 -2.98
C LEU A 613 -10.64 -16.08 -2.34
N ALA A 614 -11.89 -15.71 -1.99
CA ALA A 614 -12.88 -16.58 -1.37
C ALA A 614 -12.29 -17.40 -0.20
N LEU A 615 -11.64 -16.73 0.75
CA LEU A 615 -10.89 -17.39 1.83
C LEU A 615 -11.77 -18.16 2.82
N GLU A 616 -13.03 -17.75 2.97
CA GLU A 616 -14.04 -18.43 3.80
C GLU A 616 -14.57 -19.74 3.17
N LYS A 617 -14.23 -19.99 1.90
CA LYS A 617 -14.65 -21.17 1.16
C LYS A 617 -13.56 -22.23 1.13
N ASN A 618 -13.93 -23.48 0.86
CA ASN A 618 -12.95 -24.51 0.53
C ASN A 618 -12.33 -24.24 -0.87
N GLN A 619 -11.28 -24.99 -1.23
CA GLN A 619 -10.58 -24.77 -2.51
C GLN A 619 -11.48 -24.98 -3.74
N GLN A 620 -12.37 -25.98 -3.70
CA GLN A 620 -13.26 -26.31 -4.81
C GLN A 620 -14.30 -25.20 -5.04
N ASP A 621 -14.99 -24.78 -3.97
CA ASP A 621 -16.00 -23.73 -4.03
C ASP A 621 -15.38 -22.35 -4.40
N ALA A 622 -14.11 -22.12 -4.04
CA ALA A 622 -13.36 -20.94 -4.47
C ALA A 622 -13.06 -20.97 -5.97
N LEU A 623 -12.68 -22.13 -6.51
CA LEU A 623 -12.48 -22.30 -7.95
C LEU A 623 -13.78 -22.16 -8.73
N GLU A 624 -14.89 -22.70 -8.23
CA GLU A 624 -16.23 -22.52 -8.82
C GLU A 624 -16.65 -21.05 -8.81
N TYR A 625 -16.38 -20.33 -7.71
CA TYR A 625 -16.59 -18.90 -7.64
C TYR A 625 -15.79 -18.16 -8.72
N PHE A 626 -14.49 -18.42 -8.84
CA PHE A 626 -13.64 -17.78 -9.85
C PHE A 626 -14.07 -18.14 -11.28
N THR A 627 -14.43 -19.40 -11.53
CA THR A 627 -14.93 -19.89 -12.81
C THR A 627 -16.20 -19.15 -13.22
N LYS A 628 -17.13 -18.96 -12.28
CA LYS A 628 -18.33 -18.15 -12.52
C LYS A 628 -17.98 -16.71 -12.89
N GLN A 629 -17.07 -16.06 -12.16
CA GLN A 629 -16.65 -14.69 -12.47
C GLN A 629 -16.03 -14.58 -13.88
N MET A 630 -15.21 -15.56 -14.27
CA MET A 630 -14.59 -15.59 -15.60
C MET A 630 -15.62 -15.82 -16.72
N ASN A 631 -16.59 -16.71 -16.49
CA ASN A 631 -17.68 -16.95 -17.44
C ASN A 631 -18.60 -15.74 -17.58
N ASP A 632 -18.96 -15.08 -16.47
CA ASP A 632 -19.77 -13.85 -16.50
C ASP A 632 -19.05 -12.74 -17.27
N ALA A 633 -17.72 -12.64 -17.13
CA ALA A 633 -16.92 -11.68 -17.86
C ALA A 633 -16.86 -11.94 -19.37
N HIS A 634 -16.81 -13.20 -19.77
CA HIS A 634 -16.93 -13.60 -21.16
C HIS A 634 -18.26 -13.11 -21.77
N HIS A 635 -19.39 -13.32 -21.08
CA HIS A 635 -20.71 -12.88 -21.57
C HIS A 635 -20.86 -11.34 -21.55
N GLY A 636 -20.11 -10.63 -20.70
CA GLY A 636 -20.00 -9.17 -20.66
C GLY A 636 -19.02 -8.55 -21.68
N GLY A 637 -18.38 -9.35 -22.53
CA GLY A 637 -17.37 -8.86 -23.49
C GLY A 637 -17.91 -7.81 -24.48
N TRP A 638 -19.19 -7.89 -24.86
CA TRP A 638 -19.82 -6.92 -25.76
C TRP A 638 -20.03 -5.55 -25.11
N THR A 639 -20.46 -5.48 -23.85
CA THR A 639 -20.59 -4.20 -23.13
C THR A 639 -19.23 -3.56 -22.91
N THR A 640 -18.20 -4.36 -22.60
CA THR A 640 -16.82 -3.89 -22.43
C THR A 640 -16.26 -3.29 -23.73
N LYS A 641 -16.57 -3.92 -24.88
CA LYS A 641 -16.19 -3.39 -26.20
C LYS A 641 -16.85 -2.03 -26.47
N MET A 642 -18.14 -1.87 -26.14
CA MET A 642 -18.83 -0.58 -26.30
C MET A 642 -18.23 0.51 -25.40
N ASP A 643 -17.84 0.18 -24.17
CA ASP A 643 -17.15 1.13 -23.28
C ASP A 643 -15.80 1.58 -23.87
N TRP A 644 -15.05 0.65 -24.48
CA TRP A 644 -13.80 0.98 -25.19
C TRP A 644 -14.03 1.90 -26.40
N ILE A 645 -15.16 1.75 -27.12
CA ILE A 645 -15.55 2.64 -28.22
C ILE A 645 -15.76 4.06 -27.70
N PHE A 646 -16.56 4.23 -26.64
CA PHE A 646 -16.80 5.54 -26.05
C PHE A 646 -15.51 6.19 -25.53
N HIS A 647 -14.62 5.39 -24.94
CA HIS A 647 -13.29 5.86 -24.53
C HIS A 647 -12.46 6.34 -25.74
N THR A 648 -12.45 5.58 -26.83
CA THR A 648 -11.75 5.92 -28.08
C THR A 648 -12.23 7.22 -28.67
N ILE A 649 -13.55 7.40 -28.79
CA ILE A 649 -14.16 8.63 -29.33
C ILE A 649 -13.79 9.85 -28.48
N ARG A 650 -13.75 9.71 -27.15
CA ARG A 650 -13.41 10.81 -26.25
C ARG A 650 -11.95 11.26 -26.36
N HIS A 651 -11.05 10.35 -26.70
CA HIS A 651 -9.60 10.58 -26.70
C HIS A 651 -9.01 10.78 -28.10
N MET A 652 -9.80 10.69 -29.17
CA MET A 652 -9.37 11.17 -30.47
C MET A 652 -9.31 12.70 -30.48
N PRO A 653 -8.25 13.30 -31.05
CA PRO A 653 -8.25 14.74 -31.29
C PRO A 653 -9.43 15.09 -32.19
N ASN A 654 -10.19 16.14 -31.84
CA ASN A 654 -11.10 16.77 -32.77
C ASN A 654 -10.25 17.28 -33.94
N GLU A 655 -10.26 16.57 -35.06
CA GLU A 655 -9.80 17.13 -36.33
C GLU A 655 -10.78 18.26 -36.69
N HIS A 656 -10.37 19.50 -36.44
CA HIS A 656 -10.89 20.70 -37.10
C HIS A 656 -9.80 21.28 -37.97
#